data_AF-A0A430MA30-F1
#
_entry.id   AF-A0A430MA30-F1
#
_cell.length_a   1.000
_cell.length_b   1.000
_cell.length_c   1.000
_cell.angle_alpha   90.00
_cell.angle_beta   90.00
_cell.angle_gamma   90.00
#
_symmetry.space_group_name_H-M   'P 1'
#
loop_
_entity.id
_entity.type
_entity.pdbx_description
1 polymer ?
#
loop_
_entity_poly.entity_id
_entity_poly.type
_entity_poly.pdbx_seq_one_letter_code
_entity_poly.pdbx_strand_id
1 'polypeptide(L)'
;MATPPASRNDFEIAIVCALPLEYDAVCNLVDQFWDDDYGRAAGDPNMYTNGRVGAFNIVIVLLSGMGKVKATSATASLRSSYPNLELALVTGICGGVPITGSEACRECDGGPSAVCNASRKLSCRELGCDVQQRVSRKRLQDNQRLRVPQVLVGRLASGDTVLKSGEDRDRIAEEHDLIAFEMEGAGAWDEIPCIIVKGICDYADSHKNKNWQNFAAATAASVAKALVEKYPRTDKPSTSSYTPDRTTKTVTTTNPRAFSSDACRVLAYDRNENFIPRPDINSKLDQLLPFNSDEFHSAALWGLGGSGKTQIALQYAYNRCRDPDCSVFWVHADTEATFTQDYKTIAGVLGLGVRLEGSELLGAVRRGIESQKRWVIVVDNADDLGLFGVGQASGNQQRALLDSIPKGPNGTVLWTSRDQRVDGTLVGPQRGIQVAKMTVKESRELLEKWRREVTPGEEVQEVESLLEELRWLPLAISQAGAYLYRTDTSVSEYLSQLKRETGRWRVLGEDEFDRHRRGDAQNSVLRTWAISIRRLKQDCQTAYTILHVLAFVDNQNIPVELLAAAAKYKYRQEAQTTKPRQREQTLKRAVRRLKGFSFRSASPRPEEQVKKDDADDLDELGRAVRRLKNFSFMTEHRGEGNKRTFEMHKLVQDAARYGLKTQQQQSTDQAEGYFAKVALDVVDGVCPQEKWYGNQTRGDCERYLAHTLRHGITLECKRLLAEVQIRQRRPEEAKQLLMEALDEARKFLDEDHESILDCINELARAHMGLKEYDEADKLIPRLLKQRQDKYGQNAPNTLGVHNLLGNLYYEQGRHDEVVQVLSPLLDFKRQLLGDENLSTLVTMNNLALSQRYVRKEEAVELMQEYSRLCHKAFGADHPRTKAADEQLEEWELEDTRPNL
;
A
#
# COMPACT_ATOMS: atom_id res chain seq x y z
N MET A 1 -23.66 -7.41 47.90
CA MET A 1 -22.80 -7.56 46.71
C MET A 1 -23.70 -7.95 45.55
N ALA A 2 -23.48 -7.37 44.36
CA ALA A 2 -24.22 -7.80 43.18
C ALA A 2 -23.69 -9.16 42.72
N THR A 3 -24.60 -10.02 42.27
CA THR A 3 -24.24 -11.31 41.67
C THR A 3 -23.52 -11.07 40.35
N PRO A 4 -22.37 -11.72 40.11
CA PRO A 4 -21.68 -11.65 38.83
C PRO A 4 -22.57 -12.18 37.70
N PRO A 5 -22.44 -11.63 36.48
CA PRO A 5 -23.16 -12.14 35.32
C PRO A 5 -22.83 -13.61 35.08
N ALA A 6 -23.80 -14.40 34.61
CA ALA A 6 -23.64 -15.83 34.38
C ALA A 6 -22.94 -16.13 33.04
N SER A 7 -23.02 -15.20 32.09
CA SER A 7 -22.38 -15.33 30.78
C SER A 7 -22.14 -13.97 30.11
N ARG A 8 -21.41 -13.99 28.98
CA ARG A 8 -21.22 -12.82 28.10
C ARG A 8 -22.52 -12.24 27.54
N ASN A 9 -23.63 -12.97 27.64
CA ASN A 9 -24.95 -12.51 27.19
C ASN A 9 -25.59 -11.54 28.19
N ASP A 10 -25.05 -11.42 29.40
CA ASP A 10 -25.61 -10.59 30.47
C ASP A 10 -24.96 -9.20 30.52
N PHE A 11 -24.16 -8.84 29.52
CA PHE A 11 -23.53 -7.53 29.36
C PHE A 11 -24.30 -6.70 28.34
N GLU A 12 -24.80 -5.54 28.78
CA GLU A 12 -25.68 -4.71 27.96
C GLU A 12 -24.98 -3.47 27.40
N ILE A 13 -23.88 -3.01 28.03
CA ILE A 13 -23.19 -1.78 27.65
C ILE A 13 -21.70 -2.02 27.44
N ALA A 14 -21.19 -1.46 26.35
CA ALA A 14 -19.76 -1.43 26.02
C ALA A 14 -19.16 -0.05 26.26
N ILE A 15 -17.90 0.01 26.69
CA ILE A 15 -17.10 1.25 26.70
C ILE A 15 -15.84 1.04 25.87
N VAL A 16 -15.68 1.85 24.82
CA VAL A 16 -14.58 1.77 23.86
C VAL A 16 -13.61 2.92 24.10
N CYS A 17 -12.36 2.58 24.40
CA CYS A 17 -11.29 3.54 24.67
C CYS A 17 -10.16 3.38 23.64
N ALA A 18 -9.68 4.49 23.07
CA ALA A 18 -8.67 4.48 22.03
C ALA A 18 -7.23 4.47 22.57
N LEU A 19 -7.03 5.09 23.74
CA LEU A 19 -5.72 5.24 24.38
C LEU A 19 -5.70 4.58 25.77
N PRO A 20 -4.53 4.06 26.21
CA PRO A 20 -4.39 3.51 27.56
C PRO A 20 -4.85 4.47 28.66
N LEU A 21 -4.52 5.77 28.56
CA LEU A 21 -4.96 6.77 29.54
C LEU A 21 -6.49 6.93 29.64
N GLU A 22 -7.21 6.72 28.53
CA GLU A 22 -8.67 6.82 28.50
C GLU A 22 -9.28 5.58 29.16
N TYR A 23 -8.71 4.43 28.83
CA TYR A 23 -9.06 3.15 29.42
C TYR A 23 -8.83 3.14 30.94
N ASP A 24 -7.68 3.62 31.40
CA ASP A 24 -7.36 3.74 32.83
C ASP A 24 -8.34 4.68 33.55
N ALA A 25 -8.68 5.81 32.92
CA ALA A 25 -9.65 6.75 33.48
C ALA A 25 -11.04 6.12 33.64
N VAL A 26 -11.48 5.31 32.67
CA VAL A 26 -12.74 4.56 32.74
C VAL A 26 -12.67 3.48 33.82
N CYS A 27 -11.59 2.68 33.86
CA CYS A 27 -11.39 1.64 34.85
C CYS A 27 -11.44 2.17 36.30
N ASN A 28 -10.87 3.35 36.56
CA ASN A 28 -10.91 3.99 37.88
C ASN A 28 -12.32 4.37 38.37
N LEU A 29 -13.31 4.40 37.47
CA LEU A 29 -14.69 4.78 37.79
C LEU A 29 -15.64 3.58 37.80
N VAL A 30 -15.17 2.37 37.51
CA VAL A 30 -15.94 1.13 37.59
C VAL A 30 -16.27 0.83 39.05
N ASP A 31 -17.54 0.52 39.37
CA ASP A 31 -17.96 0.26 40.75
C ASP A 31 -17.47 -1.08 41.27
N GLN A 32 -17.39 -2.07 40.38
CA GLN A 32 -16.98 -3.43 40.68
C GLN A 32 -16.46 -4.11 39.40
N PHE A 33 -15.32 -4.78 39.49
CA PHE A 33 -14.82 -5.65 38.43
C PHE A 33 -15.31 -7.09 38.64
N TRP A 34 -15.42 -7.83 37.55
CA TRP A 34 -15.73 -9.26 37.57
C TRP A 34 -14.45 -10.05 37.32
N ASP A 35 -14.04 -10.85 38.31
CA ASP A 35 -12.76 -11.59 38.30
C ASP A 35 -12.78 -12.85 37.41
N ASP A 36 -13.96 -13.24 36.92
CA ASP A 36 -14.13 -14.41 36.05
C ASP A 36 -13.71 -14.13 34.60
N ASP A 37 -12.96 -15.05 33.99
CA ASP A 37 -12.65 -15.00 32.56
C ASP A 37 -13.88 -15.45 31.76
N TYR A 38 -14.68 -14.48 31.33
CA TYR A 38 -15.83 -14.70 30.47
C TYR A 38 -15.45 -15.13 29.04
N GLY A 39 -14.16 -15.09 28.69
CA GLY A 39 -13.63 -15.46 27.39
C GLY A 39 -14.05 -14.50 26.27
N ARG A 40 -13.92 -14.96 25.02
CA ARG A 40 -14.27 -14.20 23.81
C ARG A 40 -14.60 -15.14 22.66
N ALA A 41 -15.21 -14.61 21.60
CA ALA A 41 -15.50 -15.38 20.40
C ALA A 41 -14.21 -15.84 19.70
N ALA A 42 -14.29 -16.98 19.00
CA ALA A 42 -13.14 -17.52 18.27
C ALA A 42 -12.65 -16.53 17.21
N GLY A 43 -11.35 -16.23 17.24
CA GLY A 43 -10.74 -15.25 16.34
C GLY A 43 -10.84 -13.79 16.84
N ASP A 44 -11.44 -13.52 17.99
CA ASP A 44 -11.40 -12.17 18.58
C ASP A 44 -9.99 -11.87 19.16
N PRO A 45 -9.26 -10.88 18.61
CA PRO A 45 -7.94 -10.52 19.10
C PRO A 45 -7.96 -9.57 20.31
N ASN A 46 -9.13 -9.05 20.69
CA ASN A 46 -9.23 -8.00 21.69
C ASN A 46 -9.22 -8.57 23.11
N MET A 47 -8.74 -7.76 24.04
CA MET A 47 -8.85 -8.02 25.47
C MET A 47 -9.97 -7.17 26.05
N TYR A 48 -10.72 -7.76 26.96
CA TYR A 48 -11.90 -7.17 27.56
C TYR A 48 -11.77 -7.13 29.06
N THR A 49 -12.22 -6.02 29.64
CA THR A 49 -12.34 -5.87 31.08
C THR A 49 -13.79 -5.75 31.44
N ASN A 50 -14.23 -6.68 32.27
CA ASN A 50 -15.62 -6.85 32.63
C ASN A 50 -15.87 -6.25 34.00
N GLY A 51 -16.94 -5.49 34.12
CA GLY A 51 -17.30 -4.86 35.38
C GLY A 51 -18.74 -4.41 35.44
N ARG A 52 -19.02 -3.57 36.42
CA ARG A 52 -20.34 -3.03 36.70
C ARG A 52 -20.25 -1.53 36.95
N VAL A 53 -21.17 -0.79 36.34
CA VAL A 53 -21.41 0.62 36.64
C VAL A 53 -22.89 0.82 36.89
N GLY A 54 -23.24 1.26 38.10
CA GLY A 54 -24.61 1.38 38.56
C GLY A 54 -25.34 0.04 38.49
N ALA A 55 -26.40 0.01 37.67
CA ALA A 55 -27.22 -1.18 37.47
C ALA A 55 -26.73 -2.10 36.35
N PHE A 56 -25.83 -1.65 35.47
CA PHE A 56 -25.48 -2.35 34.23
C PHE A 56 -24.17 -3.13 34.32
N ASN A 57 -24.12 -4.29 33.67
CA ASN A 57 -22.87 -4.99 33.42
C ASN A 57 -22.23 -4.35 32.19
N ILE A 58 -20.97 -3.95 32.34
CA ILE A 58 -20.23 -3.27 31.30
C ILE A 58 -19.02 -4.09 30.87
N VAL A 59 -18.72 -3.99 29.58
CA VAL A 59 -17.48 -4.50 29.01
C VAL A 59 -16.67 -3.34 28.46
N ILE A 60 -15.40 -3.26 28.84
CA ILE A 60 -14.47 -2.22 28.41
C ILE A 60 -13.47 -2.83 27.43
N VAL A 61 -13.24 -2.16 26.31
CA VAL A 61 -12.23 -2.54 25.32
C VAL A 61 -11.26 -1.40 25.06
N LEU A 62 -9.96 -1.71 25.11
CA LEU A 62 -8.90 -0.83 24.64
C LEU A 62 -8.56 -1.18 23.19
N LEU A 63 -8.61 -0.19 22.30
CA LEU A 63 -8.28 -0.40 20.89
C LEU A 63 -6.78 -0.71 20.71
N SER A 64 -6.46 -1.56 19.73
CA SER A 64 -5.06 -1.85 19.31
C SER A 64 -4.36 -0.67 18.59
N GLY A 65 -5.01 0.49 18.52
CA GLY A 65 -4.53 1.72 17.90
C GLY A 65 -5.68 2.71 17.64
N MET A 66 -5.34 3.99 17.45
CA MET A 66 -6.31 5.05 17.12
C MET A 66 -6.86 4.92 15.70
N GLY A 67 -8.01 5.54 15.46
CA GLY A 67 -8.61 5.66 14.13
C GLY A 67 -9.82 4.75 13.90
N LYS A 68 -10.64 5.12 12.91
CA LYS A 68 -11.95 4.49 12.65
C LYS A 68 -11.84 3.00 12.34
N VAL A 69 -10.86 2.58 11.53
CA VAL A 69 -10.67 1.15 11.17
C VAL A 69 -10.44 0.27 12.40
N LYS A 70 -9.68 0.77 13.38
CA LYS A 70 -9.41 0.05 14.63
C LYS A 70 -10.64 0.03 15.53
N ALA A 71 -11.36 1.14 15.62
CA ALA A 71 -12.64 1.23 16.33
C ALA A 71 -13.68 0.26 15.74
N THR A 72 -13.83 0.22 14.41
CA THR A 72 -14.73 -0.72 13.70
C THR A 72 -14.35 -2.17 13.99
N SER A 73 -13.08 -2.54 13.79
CA SER A 73 -12.63 -3.93 14.01
C SER A 73 -12.82 -4.40 15.45
N ALA A 74 -12.55 -3.54 16.43
CA ALA A 74 -12.73 -3.87 17.84
C ALA A 74 -14.22 -3.96 18.20
N THR A 75 -15.04 -3.03 17.74
CA THR A 75 -16.48 -2.99 18.04
C THR A 75 -17.24 -4.14 17.37
N ALA A 76 -16.84 -4.54 16.15
CA ALA A 76 -17.37 -5.73 15.47
C ALA A 76 -17.04 -7.03 16.24
N SER A 77 -15.80 -7.13 16.73
CA SER A 77 -15.38 -8.27 17.54
C SER A 77 -16.08 -8.29 18.90
N LEU A 78 -16.26 -7.10 19.50
CA LEU A 78 -16.98 -6.90 20.75
C LEU A 78 -18.44 -7.34 20.63
N ARG A 79 -19.11 -7.05 19.51
CA ARG A 79 -20.48 -7.52 19.22
C ARG A 79 -20.58 -9.03 19.08
N SER A 80 -19.56 -9.67 18.49
CA SER A 80 -19.48 -11.13 18.38
C SER A 80 -19.22 -11.78 19.75
N SER A 81 -18.39 -11.13 20.57
CA SER A 81 -18.02 -11.62 21.89
C SER A 81 -19.09 -11.38 22.95
N TYR A 82 -19.83 -10.28 22.88
CA TYR A 82 -20.90 -9.91 23.81
C TYR A 82 -22.17 -9.64 22.97
N PRO A 83 -22.96 -10.69 22.68
CA PRO A 83 -23.99 -10.63 21.64
C PRO A 83 -25.21 -9.79 22.02
N ASN A 84 -25.38 -9.45 23.29
CA ASN A 84 -26.52 -8.72 23.82
C ASN A 84 -26.22 -7.25 24.14
N LEU A 85 -25.10 -6.71 23.64
CA LEU A 85 -24.80 -5.28 23.78
C LEU A 85 -25.88 -4.43 23.09
N GLU A 86 -26.40 -3.46 23.82
CA GLU A 86 -27.44 -2.53 23.37
C GLU A 86 -26.87 -1.14 23.07
N LEU A 87 -25.78 -0.77 23.73
CA LEU A 87 -25.14 0.54 23.62
C LEU A 87 -23.62 0.44 23.76
N ALA A 88 -22.88 1.19 22.94
CA ALA A 88 -21.45 1.44 23.15
C ALA A 88 -21.18 2.92 23.51
N LEU A 89 -20.28 3.18 24.45
CA LEU A 89 -19.79 4.53 24.74
C LEU A 89 -18.36 4.67 24.22
N VAL A 90 -18.16 5.51 23.19
CA VAL A 90 -16.81 5.82 22.72
C VAL A 90 -16.27 6.95 23.59
N THR A 91 -15.48 6.56 24.59
CA THR A 91 -15.05 7.45 25.66
C THR A 91 -13.58 7.78 25.52
N GLY A 92 -13.24 9.08 25.52
CA GLY A 92 -11.83 9.47 25.37
C GLY A 92 -11.60 10.97 25.29
N ILE A 93 -10.49 11.38 24.68
CA ILE A 93 -10.12 12.78 24.49
C ILE A 93 -10.34 13.25 23.04
N CYS A 94 -10.52 14.56 22.86
CA CYS A 94 -10.65 15.19 21.55
C CYS A 94 -10.05 16.60 21.51
N GLY A 95 -9.97 17.16 20.31
CA GLY A 95 -9.67 18.58 20.10
C GLY A 95 -10.93 19.40 19.91
N GLY A 96 -11.07 20.49 20.65
CA GLY A 96 -12.24 21.38 20.62
C GLY A 96 -12.14 22.50 19.59
N VAL A 97 -13.26 23.03 19.16
CA VAL A 97 -13.31 24.23 18.30
C VAL A 97 -13.41 25.49 19.19
N PRO A 98 -12.49 26.47 19.07
CA PRO A 98 -12.59 27.71 19.82
C PRO A 98 -13.81 28.54 19.40
N ILE A 99 -14.56 29.08 20.37
CA ILE A 99 -15.64 30.04 20.10
C ILE A 99 -14.99 31.43 19.93
N THR A 100 -14.97 31.98 18.72
CA THR A 100 -14.33 33.28 18.43
C THR A 100 -15.17 34.44 18.97
N GLY A 101 -14.59 35.20 19.92
CA GLY A 101 -14.96 36.59 20.16
C GLY A 101 -14.11 37.47 19.24
N SER A 102 -14.75 38.31 18.44
CA SER A 102 -14.13 39.13 17.39
C SER A 102 -13.24 40.25 17.94
N GLU A 103 -11.95 40.33 17.58
CA GLU A 103 -11.20 41.59 17.37
C GLU A 103 -9.98 41.38 16.43
N ALA A 104 -9.69 42.36 15.57
CA ALA A 104 -8.75 42.29 14.43
C ALA A 104 -7.34 42.88 14.71
N CYS A 105 -6.35 42.45 13.91
CA CYS A 105 -4.93 42.87 13.97
C CYS A 105 -4.69 44.27 13.35
N ARG A 106 -3.84 45.10 13.98
CA ARG A 106 -3.66 46.53 13.66
C ARG A 106 -2.54 46.90 12.67
N GLU A 107 -1.77 45.94 12.14
CA GLU A 107 -0.56 46.26 11.35
C GLU A 107 -0.58 45.76 9.89
N CYS A 108 -1.58 44.99 9.48
CA CYS A 108 -1.69 44.50 8.10
C CYS A 108 -2.97 45.02 7.46
N ASP A 109 -2.82 45.87 6.46
CA ASP A 109 -3.89 46.51 5.68
C ASP A 109 -4.51 45.51 4.67
N GLY A 110 -4.95 44.37 5.19
CA GLY A 110 -5.39 43.22 4.39
C GLY A 110 -6.53 42.47 5.04
N GLY A 111 -7.67 43.12 5.27
CA GLY A 111 -8.95 42.49 5.62
C GLY A 111 -8.98 41.67 6.93
N PRO A 112 -10.18 41.31 7.43
CA PRO A 112 -10.36 40.77 8.79
C PRO A 112 -9.79 39.36 9.04
N SER A 113 -9.01 38.77 8.11
CA SER A 113 -8.57 37.37 8.18
C SER A 113 -7.16 37.07 7.65
N ALA A 114 -6.35 38.05 7.23
CA ALA A 114 -5.07 37.74 6.59
C ALA A 114 -3.89 37.63 7.57
N VAL A 115 -3.52 36.41 7.94
CA VAL A 115 -2.17 36.06 8.43
C VAL A 115 -1.26 35.78 7.23
N CYS A 116 -0.15 36.49 7.09
CA CYS A 116 0.73 36.35 5.93
C CYS A 116 1.50 35.00 5.91
N ASN A 117 1.80 34.47 4.72
CA ASN A 117 2.39 33.13 4.57
C ASN A 117 3.80 32.94 5.17
N ALA A 118 4.52 34.04 5.40
CA ALA A 118 5.82 34.01 6.07
C ALA A 118 5.66 33.79 7.59
N SER A 119 4.60 34.31 8.20
CA SER A 119 4.42 34.23 9.65
C SER A 119 3.92 32.87 10.13
N ARG A 120 3.24 32.10 9.27
CA ARG A 120 2.73 30.75 9.57
C ARG A 120 3.82 29.69 9.82
N LYS A 121 5.09 29.99 9.56
CA LYS A 121 6.22 29.03 9.64
C LYS A 121 7.23 29.34 10.73
N LEU A 122 7.00 30.38 11.52
CA LEU A 122 7.92 30.87 12.54
C LEU A 122 7.27 30.71 13.91
N SER A 123 8.03 30.33 14.93
CA SER A 123 7.55 30.32 16.32
C SER A 123 7.27 31.75 16.81
N CYS A 124 6.46 31.94 17.86
CA CYS A 124 6.21 33.29 18.40
C CYS A 124 7.49 34.04 18.82
N ARG A 125 8.54 33.29 19.19
CA ARG A 125 9.86 33.84 19.51
C ARG A 125 10.61 34.31 18.26
N GLU A 126 10.47 33.60 17.16
CA GLU A 126 11.08 33.93 15.86
C GLU A 126 10.29 35.01 15.10
N LEU A 127 8.98 35.13 15.35
CA LEU A 127 8.12 36.18 14.82
C LEU A 127 8.33 37.54 15.51
N GLY A 128 9.09 37.57 16.61
CA GLY A 128 9.20 38.76 17.44
C GLY A 128 7.85 39.23 17.98
N CYS A 129 6.88 38.30 18.14
CA CYS A 129 5.54 38.63 18.61
C CYS A 129 5.67 39.41 19.92
N ASP A 130 5.02 40.58 19.98
CA ASP A 130 5.09 41.44 21.15
C ASP A 130 4.69 40.65 22.41
N VAL A 131 5.65 40.45 23.31
CA VAL A 131 5.46 39.72 24.55
C VAL A 131 4.47 40.46 25.46
N GLN A 132 4.25 41.76 25.22
CA GLN A 132 3.20 42.57 25.85
C GLN A 132 1.81 42.36 25.24
N GLN A 133 1.71 41.92 23.98
CA GLN A 133 0.47 41.45 23.34
C GLN A 133 0.22 39.95 23.54
N ARG A 134 1.12 39.26 24.24
CA ARG A 134 0.90 37.89 24.69
C ARG A 134 -0.35 37.90 25.56
N VAL A 135 -1.44 37.29 25.10
CA VAL A 135 -2.63 37.10 25.92
C VAL A 135 -2.25 36.16 27.06
N SER A 136 -1.77 36.74 28.15
CA SER A 136 -1.57 36.05 29.42
C SER A 136 -2.97 35.69 29.89
N ARG A 137 -3.40 34.48 29.57
CA ARG A 137 -4.64 33.93 30.12
C ARG A 137 -4.37 33.72 31.60
N LYS A 138 -4.74 34.71 32.42
CA LYS A 138 -4.82 34.53 33.86
C LYS A 138 -5.68 33.27 34.07
N ARG A 139 -5.11 32.27 34.76
CA ARG A 139 -5.90 31.17 35.31
C ARG A 139 -7.10 31.83 35.97
N LEU A 140 -8.31 31.50 35.53
CA LEU A 140 -9.54 32.12 36.02
C LEU A 140 -9.49 32.06 37.55
N GLN A 141 -9.18 33.20 38.18
CA GLN A 141 -9.05 33.29 39.62
C GLN A 141 -10.47 33.23 40.18
N ASP A 142 -10.73 32.16 40.92
CA ASP A 142 -11.82 32.01 41.88
C ASP A 142 -13.20 32.52 41.43
N ASN A 143 -13.67 32.05 40.28
CA ASN A 143 -15.10 31.94 40.08
C ASN A 143 -15.52 30.53 40.50
N GLN A 144 -16.25 30.44 41.62
CA GLN A 144 -16.90 29.20 42.12
C GLN A 144 -17.71 28.47 41.03
N ARG A 145 -18.08 29.15 39.94
CA ARG A 145 -18.70 28.61 38.72
C ARG A 145 -17.84 27.61 37.91
N LEU A 146 -16.53 27.51 38.15
CA LEU A 146 -15.60 26.63 37.38
C LEU A 146 -15.34 25.26 38.01
N ARG A 147 -15.99 24.92 39.13
CA ARG A 147 -15.87 23.58 39.74
C ARG A 147 -16.78 22.53 39.09
N VAL A 148 -17.60 22.92 38.11
CA VAL A 148 -18.51 22.02 37.42
C VAL A 148 -18.08 21.93 35.95
N PRO A 149 -17.76 20.72 35.44
CA PRO A 149 -17.42 20.56 34.02
C PRO A 149 -18.61 20.99 33.16
N GLN A 150 -18.33 21.81 32.14
CA GLN A 150 -19.35 22.20 31.17
C GLN A 150 -19.54 21.09 30.15
N VAL A 151 -20.77 20.60 30.01
CA VAL A 151 -21.12 19.60 29.00
C VAL A 151 -21.63 20.33 27.76
N LEU A 152 -20.95 20.12 26.64
CA LEU A 152 -21.31 20.66 25.34
C LEU A 152 -21.94 19.53 24.52
N VAL A 153 -23.09 19.79 23.90
CA VAL A 153 -23.80 18.84 23.04
C VAL A 153 -23.89 19.44 21.65
N GLY A 154 -23.39 18.71 20.65
CA GLY A 154 -23.30 19.19 19.27
C GLY A 154 -22.65 18.16 18.36
N ARG A 155 -22.33 18.55 17.12
CA ARG A 155 -21.73 17.65 16.14
C ARG A 155 -20.22 17.52 16.37
N LEU A 156 -19.74 16.28 16.40
CA LEU A 156 -18.32 15.95 16.40
C LEU A 156 -17.93 15.43 15.02
N ALA A 157 -16.81 15.92 14.48
CA ALA A 157 -16.23 15.35 13.27
C ALA A 157 -15.28 14.21 13.59
N SER A 158 -15.37 13.14 12.80
CA SER A 158 -14.53 11.95 12.92
C SER A 158 -13.60 11.81 11.72
N GLY A 159 -12.29 11.74 11.94
CA GLY A 159 -11.30 11.71 10.85
C GLY A 159 -10.17 10.71 11.06
N ASP A 160 -9.62 10.17 9.97
CA ASP A 160 -8.48 9.23 10.01
C ASP A 160 -7.12 9.93 10.14
N THR A 161 -7.13 11.27 10.13
CA THR A 161 -5.93 12.09 10.29
C THR A 161 -6.16 13.17 11.33
N VAL A 162 -5.12 13.40 12.13
CA VAL A 162 -5.11 14.44 13.14
C VAL A 162 -5.16 15.80 12.46
N LEU A 163 -6.20 16.57 12.76
CA LEU A 163 -6.31 17.97 12.34
C LEU A 163 -5.23 18.80 13.06
N LYS A 164 -4.40 19.49 12.27
CA LYS A 164 -3.26 20.32 12.75
C LYS A 164 -3.29 21.75 12.21
N SER A 165 -4.33 22.08 11.45
CA SER A 165 -4.50 23.38 10.81
C SER A 165 -5.69 24.06 11.44
N GLY A 166 -5.46 25.11 12.23
CA GLY A 166 -6.54 25.90 12.81
C GLY A 166 -7.44 26.54 11.75
N GLU A 167 -6.87 26.90 10.59
CA GLU A 167 -7.64 27.44 9.45
C GLU A 167 -8.56 26.39 8.82
N ASP A 168 -8.05 25.17 8.58
CA ASP A 168 -8.90 24.09 8.05
C ASP A 168 -9.93 23.66 9.10
N ARG A 169 -9.56 23.66 10.39
CA ARG A 169 -10.48 23.42 11.51
C ARG A 169 -11.62 24.41 11.51
N ASP A 170 -11.33 25.70 11.51
CA ASP A 170 -12.35 26.74 11.60
C ASP A 170 -13.25 26.71 10.36
N ARG A 171 -12.66 26.52 9.16
CA ARG A 171 -13.43 26.38 7.92
C ARG A 171 -14.38 25.17 7.96
N ILE A 172 -13.89 23.99 8.32
CA ILE A 172 -14.69 22.75 8.36
C ILE A 172 -15.73 22.82 9.49
N ALA A 173 -15.36 23.42 10.62
CA ALA A 173 -16.26 23.60 11.75
C ALA A 173 -17.40 24.57 11.44
N GLU A 174 -17.13 25.67 10.73
CA GLU A 174 -18.15 26.61 10.26
C GLU A 174 -19.04 25.96 9.17
N GLU A 175 -18.44 25.22 8.23
CA GLU A 175 -19.16 24.54 7.15
C GLU A 175 -20.15 23.49 7.66
N HIS A 176 -19.81 22.78 8.73
CA HIS A 176 -20.59 21.64 9.23
C HIS A 176 -21.19 21.80 10.63
N ASP A 177 -21.02 22.98 11.24
CA ASP A 177 -21.47 23.32 12.59
C ASP A 177 -20.89 22.35 13.65
N LEU A 178 -19.55 22.25 13.68
CA LEU A 178 -18.82 21.30 14.53
C LEU A 178 -18.32 21.95 15.82
N ILE A 179 -18.40 21.19 16.92
CA ILE A 179 -17.90 21.63 18.23
C ILE A 179 -16.55 20.99 18.60
N ALA A 180 -16.19 19.85 17.99
CA ALA A 180 -14.94 19.14 18.24
C ALA A 180 -14.57 18.14 17.12
N PHE A 181 -13.32 17.68 17.13
CA PHE A 181 -12.76 16.68 16.23
C PHE A 181 -12.21 15.49 17.02
N GLU A 182 -12.62 14.29 16.65
CA GLU A 182 -12.20 12.99 17.22
C GLU A 182 -11.89 11.98 16.10
N MET A 183 -11.47 10.75 16.43
CA MET A 183 -10.89 9.82 15.43
C MET A 183 -11.49 8.41 15.42
N GLU A 184 -12.46 8.10 16.28
CA GLU A 184 -12.97 6.72 16.47
C GLU A 184 -14.47 6.59 16.23
N GLY A 185 -15.24 7.62 16.56
CA GLY A 185 -16.69 7.57 16.72
C GLY A 185 -17.44 7.04 15.50
N ALA A 186 -17.06 7.49 14.29
CA ALA A 186 -17.70 7.00 13.07
C ALA A 186 -17.43 5.51 12.83
N GLY A 187 -16.25 5.00 13.20
CA GLY A 187 -15.92 3.58 13.01
C GLY A 187 -16.66 2.65 13.98
N ALA A 188 -16.89 3.10 15.22
CA ALA A 188 -17.66 2.31 16.21
C ALA A 188 -19.16 2.33 15.93
N TRP A 189 -19.69 3.46 15.46
CA TRP A 189 -21.12 3.66 15.18
C TRP A 189 -21.68 2.69 14.13
N ASP A 190 -20.87 2.31 13.14
CA ASP A 190 -21.27 1.39 12.06
C ASP A 190 -21.54 -0.05 12.56
N GLU A 191 -21.04 -0.41 13.75
CA GLU A 191 -21.09 -1.78 14.28
C GLU A 191 -22.08 -1.95 15.44
N ILE A 192 -22.08 -1.01 16.40
CA ILE A 192 -22.97 -0.98 17.57
C ILE A 192 -23.46 0.46 17.75
N PRO A 193 -24.77 0.71 18.02
CA PRO A 193 -25.26 2.04 18.35
C PRO A 193 -24.43 2.64 19.49
N CYS A 194 -23.87 3.84 19.27
CA CYS A 194 -22.92 4.40 20.23
C CYS A 194 -23.22 5.84 20.62
N ILE A 195 -22.72 6.27 21.79
CA ILE A 195 -22.68 7.68 22.19
C ILE A 195 -21.21 8.08 22.31
N ILE A 196 -20.86 9.19 21.67
CA ILE A 196 -19.49 9.71 21.68
C ILE A 196 -19.33 10.65 22.87
N VAL A 197 -18.44 10.29 23.80
CA VAL A 197 -18.18 11.06 25.03
C VAL A 197 -16.70 11.44 25.05
N LYS A 198 -16.42 12.72 24.75
CA LYS A 198 -15.03 13.18 24.60
C LYS A 198 -14.71 14.37 25.50
N GLY A 199 -13.53 14.34 26.10
CA GLY A 199 -12.97 15.44 26.89
C GLY A 199 -12.02 16.28 26.04
N ILE A 200 -12.19 17.60 26.07
CA ILE A 200 -11.38 18.52 25.26
C ILE A 200 -10.01 18.74 25.94
N CYS A 201 -8.92 18.35 25.28
CA CYS A 201 -7.56 18.54 25.78
C CYS A 201 -6.70 19.52 24.96
N ASP A 202 -7.12 19.82 23.73
CA ASP A 202 -6.50 20.81 22.84
C ASP A 202 -7.56 21.45 21.93
N TYR A 203 -7.14 22.31 20.99
CA TYR A 203 -8.05 23.00 20.07
C TYR A 203 -8.01 22.43 18.64
N ALA A 204 -7.68 21.15 18.44
CA ALA A 204 -7.63 20.53 17.10
C ALA A 204 -6.77 21.33 16.08
N ASP A 205 -5.66 21.92 16.53
CA ASP A 205 -4.69 22.62 15.70
C ASP A 205 -3.26 22.16 15.99
N SER A 206 -2.28 22.88 15.46
CA SER A 206 -0.86 22.54 15.62
C SER A 206 -0.36 22.67 17.07
N HIS A 207 -1.08 23.37 17.94
CA HIS A 207 -0.71 23.62 19.34
C HIS A 207 -1.35 22.58 20.27
N LYS A 208 -0.82 21.36 20.20
CA LYS A 208 -1.24 20.28 21.10
C LYS A 208 -0.66 20.45 22.50
N ASN A 209 -1.47 20.15 23.52
CA ASN A 209 -1.03 20.16 24.91
C ASN A 209 -1.35 18.83 25.60
N LYS A 210 -0.33 17.99 25.79
CA LYS A 210 -0.49 16.66 26.41
C LYS A 210 -0.75 16.73 27.92
N ASN A 211 -0.43 17.84 28.59
CA ASN A 211 -0.57 17.97 30.05
C ASN A 211 -2.03 17.89 30.54
N TRP A 212 -3.00 18.20 29.67
CA TRP A 212 -4.43 18.19 30.02
C TRP A 212 -5.14 16.88 29.67
N GLN A 213 -4.47 15.92 29.03
CA GLN A 213 -5.09 14.68 28.56
C GLN A 213 -5.66 13.86 29.72
N ASN A 214 -4.94 13.75 30.84
CA ASN A 214 -5.43 13.03 32.02
C ASN A 214 -6.69 13.66 32.62
N PHE A 215 -6.74 14.99 32.71
CA PHE A 215 -7.92 15.71 33.19
C PHE A 215 -9.11 15.57 32.24
N ALA A 216 -8.86 15.68 30.93
CA ALA A 216 -9.88 15.54 29.89
C ALA A 216 -10.45 14.11 29.84
N ALA A 217 -9.60 13.08 29.94
CA ALA A 217 -10.01 11.69 29.98
C ALA A 217 -10.82 11.37 31.25
N ALA A 218 -10.36 11.83 32.42
CA ALA A 218 -11.12 11.67 33.67
C ALA A 218 -12.49 12.36 33.61
N THR A 219 -12.57 13.53 32.97
CA THR A 219 -13.84 14.24 32.76
C THR A 219 -14.77 13.46 31.83
N ALA A 220 -14.25 12.95 30.70
CA ALA A 220 -15.02 12.14 29.76
C ALA A 220 -15.54 10.85 30.42
N ALA A 221 -14.68 10.14 31.16
CA ALA A 221 -15.04 8.94 31.89
C ALA A 221 -16.11 9.22 32.97
N SER A 222 -16.02 10.36 33.66
CA SER A 222 -17.02 10.78 34.65
C SER A 222 -18.40 11.01 34.01
N VAL A 223 -18.43 11.63 32.82
CA VAL A 223 -19.67 11.82 32.06
C VAL A 223 -20.21 10.49 31.52
N ALA A 224 -19.33 9.61 31.03
CA ALA A 224 -19.72 8.28 30.57
C ALA A 224 -20.37 7.46 31.70
N LYS A 225 -19.77 7.46 32.91
CA LYS A 225 -20.37 6.85 34.10
C LYS A 225 -21.75 7.41 34.42
N ALA A 226 -21.89 8.74 34.45
CA ALA A 226 -23.17 9.39 34.71
C ALA A 226 -24.24 9.03 33.65
N LEU A 227 -23.85 8.86 32.39
CA LEU A 227 -24.75 8.40 31.32
C LEU A 227 -25.19 6.95 31.54
N VAL A 228 -24.28 6.05 31.90
CA VAL A 228 -24.60 4.64 32.20
C VAL A 228 -25.58 4.56 33.38
N GLU A 229 -25.34 5.29 34.46
CA GLU A 229 -26.21 5.30 35.64
C GLU A 229 -27.62 5.84 35.37
N LYS A 230 -27.78 6.67 34.33
CA LYS A 230 -29.07 7.25 33.92
C LYS A 230 -29.70 6.55 32.73
N TYR A 231 -29.06 5.53 32.18
CA TYR A 231 -29.57 4.78 31.03
C TYR A 231 -30.79 3.94 31.47
N PRO A 232 -31.96 4.04 30.78
CA PRO A 232 -33.17 3.33 31.18
C PRO A 232 -33.06 1.83 30.85
N ARG A 233 -33.28 0.96 31.84
CA ARG A 233 -33.38 -0.49 31.62
C ARG A 233 -34.68 -0.82 30.88
N THR A 234 -34.59 -1.63 29.82
CA THR A 234 -35.76 -2.19 29.14
C THR A 234 -35.87 -3.69 29.50
N ASP A 235 -37.05 -4.13 29.94
CA ASP A 235 -37.25 -5.51 30.38
C ASP A 235 -37.39 -6.46 29.17
N LYS A 236 -36.53 -7.48 29.05
CA LYS A 236 -36.72 -8.61 28.10
C LYS A 236 -37.28 -9.85 28.83
N PRO A 237 -38.36 -10.49 28.34
CA PRO A 237 -38.91 -11.70 28.94
C PRO A 237 -38.11 -12.96 28.54
N SER A 238 -37.94 -13.88 29.50
CA SER A 238 -37.08 -15.07 29.45
C SER A 238 -37.70 -16.31 28.77
N THR A 239 -36.88 -16.97 27.92
CA THR A 239 -36.82 -18.42 27.58
C THR A 239 -38.09 -19.21 27.21
N SER A 240 -38.14 -19.79 25.99
CA SER A 240 -38.58 -21.19 25.79
C SER A 240 -38.19 -21.78 24.42
N SER A 241 -37.75 -23.04 24.44
CA SER A 241 -37.48 -23.98 23.35
C SER A 241 -38.65 -24.24 22.39
N TYR A 242 -38.40 -24.39 21.07
CA TYR A 242 -39.17 -25.31 20.21
C TYR A 242 -38.51 -25.59 18.84
N THR A 243 -38.53 -26.87 18.43
CA THR A 243 -38.16 -27.44 17.13
C THR A 243 -39.29 -27.29 16.08
N PRO A 244 -39.04 -27.47 14.78
CA PRO A 244 -39.92 -26.97 13.71
C PRO A 244 -40.98 -27.99 13.30
N ASP A 245 -42.21 -27.56 13.04
CA ASP A 245 -43.08 -28.29 12.12
C ASP A 245 -43.98 -27.38 11.27
N ARG A 246 -44.14 -27.80 10.03
CA ARG A 246 -44.81 -27.16 8.89
C ARG A 246 -46.33 -27.32 8.97
N THR A 247 -47.01 -26.41 8.27
CA THR A 247 -48.33 -26.48 7.58
C THR A 247 -49.41 -25.54 8.17
N THR A 248 -50.14 -24.70 7.43
CA THR A 248 -50.12 -24.22 6.03
C THR A 248 -51.06 -22.99 5.96
N LYS A 249 -50.86 -22.12 4.94
CA LYS A 249 -51.72 -21.00 4.44
C LYS A 249 -51.53 -19.62 5.10
N THR A 250 -50.65 -18.74 4.59
CA THR A 250 -50.65 -17.91 3.35
C THR A 250 -51.21 -16.49 3.54
N VAL A 251 -50.33 -15.53 3.85
CA VAL A 251 -50.30 -14.14 3.33
C VAL A 251 -48.83 -13.69 3.31
N THR A 252 -48.29 -13.51 2.08
CA THR A 252 -47.08 -12.79 1.64
C THR A 252 -45.83 -12.66 2.53
N THR A 253 -44.74 -13.26 2.04
CA THR A 253 -43.31 -13.10 2.37
C THR A 253 -42.77 -11.65 2.31
N THR A 254 -41.98 -11.25 3.31
CA THR A 254 -40.82 -10.31 3.22
C THR A 254 -39.84 -10.61 4.39
N ASN A 255 -38.80 -11.43 4.22
CA ASN A 255 -37.40 -11.20 3.78
C ASN A 255 -36.43 -10.52 4.81
N PRO A 256 -35.15 -11.00 4.92
CA PRO A 256 -34.11 -10.50 5.84
C PRO A 256 -33.47 -9.18 5.37
N ARG A 257 -33.11 -8.26 6.29
CA ARG A 257 -32.43 -6.96 5.99
C ARG A 257 -30.94 -7.22 5.65
N ALA A 258 -30.56 -7.31 4.37
CA ALA A 258 -30.15 -6.24 3.43
C ALA A 258 -28.68 -5.78 3.62
N PHE A 259 -27.77 -6.37 2.84
CA PHE A 259 -26.50 -5.77 2.44
C PHE A 259 -26.78 -4.35 1.90
N SER A 260 -25.82 -3.42 2.07
CA SER A 260 -25.90 -2.06 1.52
C SER A 260 -26.52 -2.07 0.12
N SER A 261 -27.55 -1.26 -0.08
CA SER A 261 -28.29 -1.21 -1.34
C SER A 261 -27.58 -0.44 -2.45
N ASP A 262 -26.40 0.12 -2.16
CA ASP A 262 -25.64 0.98 -3.05
C ASP A 262 -24.62 0.18 -3.86
N ALA A 263 -24.58 0.43 -5.16
CA ALA A 263 -23.71 -0.28 -6.08
C ALA A 263 -22.21 -0.06 -5.80
N CYS A 264 -21.47 -1.14 -5.55
CA CYS A 264 -20.02 -1.12 -5.34
C CYS A 264 -19.25 -1.04 -6.67
N ARG A 265 -18.18 -0.24 -6.73
CA ARG A 265 -17.39 -0.03 -7.96
C ARG A 265 -15.89 -0.16 -7.71
N VAL A 266 -15.27 -1.13 -8.38
CA VAL A 266 -13.82 -1.35 -8.39
C VAL A 266 -13.38 -1.44 -9.85
N LEU A 267 -12.78 -0.37 -10.37
CA LEU A 267 -12.27 -0.31 -11.74
C LEU A 267 -10.75 -0.15 -11.71
N ALA A 268 -10.05 -0.89 -12.56
CA ALA A 268 -8.59 -0.82 -12.67
C ALA A 268 -8.09 0.44 -13.38
N TYR A 269 -8.91 1.04 -14.25
CA TYR A 269 -8.47 2.09 -15.17
C TYR A 269 -9.42 3.30 -15.19
N ASP A 270 -8.83 4.49 -15.34
CA ASP A 270 -9.56 5.70 -15.67
C ASP A 270 -10.19 5.60 -17.07
N ARG A 271 -11.28 6.33 -17.27
CA ARG A 271 -11.97 6.34 -18.55
C ARG A 271 -11.08 6.91 -19.66
N ASN A 272 -10.94 6.17 -20.76
CA ASN A 272 -10.18 6.62 -21.92
C ASN A 272 -10.96 7.69 -22.72
N GLU A 273 -10.49 8.94 -22.67
CA GLU A 273 -11.09 10.08 -23.39
C GLU A 273 -10.96 9.97 -24.92
N ASN A 274 -9.93 9.28 -25.40
CA ASN A 274 -9.67 9.08 -26.83
C ASN A 274 -10.31 7.81 -27.39
N PHE A 275 -11.18 7.14 -26.62
CA PHE A 275 -11.87 5.93 -27.07
C PHE A 275 -12.65 6.18 -28.38
N ILE A 276 -12.56 5.23 -29.31
CA ILE A 276 -13.32 5.20 -30.57
C ILE A 276 -14.36 4.08 -30.45
N PRO A 277 -15.67 4.41 -30.47
CA PRO A 277 -16.74 3.41 -30.47
C PRO A 277 -16.65 2.47 -31.67
N ARG A 278 -16.90 1.17 -31.44
CA ARG A 278 -16.91 0.14 -32.48
C ARG A 278 -18.32 -0.46 -32.59
N PRO A 279 -19.22 0.12 -33.40
CA PRO A 279 -20.66 -0.13 -33.31
C PRO A 279 -21.04 -1.61 -33.49
N ASP A 280 -20.33 -2.34 -34.34
CA ASP A 280 -20.53 -3.75 -34.61
C ASP A 280 -20.21 -4.64 -33.40
N ILE A 281 -19.11 -4.34 -32.70
CA ILE A 281 -18.71 -5.06 -31.48
C ILE A 281 -19.60 -4.64 -30.31
N ASN A 282 -19.84 -3.33 -30.15
CA ASN A 282 -20.68 -2.80 -29.08
C ASN A 282 -22.10 -3.37 -29.17
N SER A 283 -22.70 -3.41 -30.36
CA SER A 283 -24.05 -3.99 -30.54
C SER A 283 -24.09 -5.48 -30.21
N LYS A 284 -23.05 -6.25 -30.56
CA LYS A 284 -22.95 -7.68 -30.20
C LYS A 284 -22.75 -7.88 -28.69
N LEU A 285 -21.95 -7.03 -28.04
CA LEU A 285 -21.81 -7.03 -26.59
C LEU A 285 -23.15 -6.74 -25.92
N ASP A 286 -23.89 -5.74 -26.38
CA ASP A 286 -25.21 -5.39 -25.83
C ASP A 286 -26.24 -6.51 -26.04
N GLN A 287 -26.13 -7.28 -27.13
CA GLN A 287 -26.96 -8.47 -27.38
C GLN A 287 -26.59 -9.65 -26.46
N LEU A 288 -25.29 -9.92 -26.27
CA LEU A 288 -24.84 -11.05 -25.45
C LEU A 288 -24.91 -10.77 -23.94
N LEU A 289 -24.74 -9.51 -23.56
CA LEU A 289 -24.67 -9.02 -22.18
C LEU A 289 -25.68 -7.85 -21.96
N PRO A 290 -26.99 -8.13 -22.03
CA PRO A 290 -28.03 -7.11 -21.90
C PRO A 290 -27.97 -6.37 -20.56
N PHE A 291 -28.35 -5.08 -20.57
CA PHE A 291 -28.30 -4.19 -19.38
C PHE A 291 -29.36 -4.52 -18.31
N ASN A 292 -30.52 -5.05 -18.73
CA ASN A 292 -31.69 -5.29 -17.89
C ASN A 292 -32.18 -6.72 -18.08
N SER A 293 -31.35 -7.69 -17.70
CA SER A 293 -31.77 -9.09 -17.70
C SER A 293 -31.62 -9.69 -16.31
N ASP A 294 -32.60 -10.52 -15.96
CA ASP A 294 -32.64 -11.24 -14.68
C ASP A 294 -31.85 -12.56 -14.73
N GLU A 295 -31.31 -12.90 -15.90
CA GLU A 295 -30.48 -14.09 -16.11
C GLU A 295 -28.98 -13.81 -15.98
N PHE A 296 -28.21 -14.85 -15.70
CA PHE A 296 -26.75 -14.80 -15.72
C PHE A 296 -26.23 -14.76 -17.16
N HIS A 297 -25.35 -13.80 -17.47
CA HIS A 297 -24.72 -13.68 -18.77
C HIS A 297 -23.20 -13.75 -18.66
N SER A 298 -22.58 -14.48 -19.58
CA SER A 298 -21.13 -14.51 -19.71
C SER A 298 -20.74 -14.34 -21.18
N ALA A 299 -19.75 -13.51 -21.48
CA ALA A 299 -19.24 -13.35 -22.84
C ALA A 299 -17.75 -13.05 -22.80
N ALA A 300 -17.05 -13.29 -23.91
CA ALA A 300 -15.62 -13.07 -24.00
C ALA A 300 -15.29 -12.15 -25.18
N LEU A 301 -14.40 -11.19 -24.96
CA LEU A 301 -13.69 -10.48 -26.02
C LEU A 301 -12.35 -11.18 -26.25
N TRP A 302 -12.15 -11.73 -27.45
CA TRP A 302 -10.89 -12.40 -27.77
C TRP A 302 -10.25 -11.90 -29.04
N GLY A 303 -8.93 -11.96 -29.16
CA GLY A 303 -8.23 -11.49 -30.35
C GLY A 303 -6.81 -11.00 -30.10
N LEU A 304 -6.19 -10.42 -31.13
CA LEU A 304 -4.77 -10.05 -31.13
C LEU A 304 -4.40 -9.07 -30.00
N GLY A 305 -3.16 -9.14 -29.52
CA GLY A 305 -2.61 -8.14 -28.60
C GLY A 305 -2.66 -6.74 -29.22
N GLY A 306 -3.05 -5.73 -28.45
CA GLY A 306 -3.16 -4.34 -28.93
C GLY A 306 -4.39 -4.03 -29.80
N SER A 307 -5.34 -4.97 -29.97
CA SER A 307 -6.60 -4.74 -30.70
C SER A 307 -7.65 -3.93 -29.94
N GLY A 308 -7.39 -3.60 -28.66
CA GLY A 308 -8.27 -2.76 -27.85
C GLY A 308 -9.31 -3.49 -26.98
N LYS A 309 -9.18 -4.81 -26.78
CA LYS A 309 -10.11 -5.61 -25.94
C LYS A 309 -10.37 -4.99 -24.56
N THR A 310 -9.31 -4.73 -23.80
CA THR A 310 -9.36 -4.08 -22.48
C THR A 310 -10.05 -2.73 -22.54
N GLN A 311 -9.85 -1.94 -23.60
CA GLN A 311 -10.48 -0.62 -23.76
C GLN A 311 -11.98 -0.73 -24.06
N ILE A 312 -12.40 -1.73 -24.82
CA ILE A 312 -13.83 -2.02 -25.08
C ILE A 312 -14.50 -2.52 -23.80
N ALA A 313 -13.86 -3.45 -23.07
CA ALA A 313 -14.35 -3.93 -21.77
C ALA A 313 -14.46 -2.81 -20.72
N LEU A 314 -13.49 -1.90 -20.70
CA LEU A 314 -13.49 -0.73 -19.85
C LEU A 314 -14.63 0.23 -20.18
N GLN A 315 -14.86 0.52 -21.47
CA GLN A 315 -15.99 1.35 -21.88
C GLN A 315 -17.33 0.70 -21.52
N TYR A 316 -17.44 -0.62 -21.65
CA TYR A 316 -18.60 -1.39 -21.21
C TYR A 316 -18.80 -1.27 -19.69
N ALA A 317 -17.75 -1.45 -18.89
CA ALA A 317 -17.79 -1.31 -17.43
C ALA A 317 -18.25 0.11 -17.01
N TYR A 318 -17.69 1.17 -17.61
CA TYR A 318 -18.14 2.55 -17.35
C TYR A 318 -19.59 2.81 -17.78
N ASN A 319 -20.07 2.16 -18.84
CA ASN A 319 -21.48 2.26 -19.22
C ASN A 319 -22.38 1.59 -18.18
N ARG A 320 -21.95 0.46 -17.61
CA ARG A 320 -22.66 -0.24 -16.52
C ARG A 320 -22.68 0.58 -15.23
N CYS A 321 -21.64 1.35 -14.94
CA CYS A 321 -21.62 2.33 -13.83
C CYS A 321 -22.62 3.49 -13.99
N ARG A 322 -23.28 3.66 -15.15
CA ARG A 322 -24.38 4.65 -15.27
C ARG A 322 -25.64 4.19 -14.55
N ASP A 323 -25.77 2.89 -14.35
CA ASP A 323 -26.84 2.32 -13.57
C ASP A 323 -26.49 2.42 -12.07
N PRO A 324 -27.32 3.11 -11.25
CA PRO A 324 -27.04 3.30 -9.83
C PRO A 324 -27.14 2.01 -9.01
N ASP A 325 -27.85 0.98 -9.50
CA ASP A 325 -28.01 -0.31 -8.81
C ASP A 325 -27.05 -1.40 -9.33
N CYS A 326 -26.18 -1.09 -10.30
CA CYS A 326 -25.24 -2.05 -10.89
C CYS A 326 -23.85 -1.94 -10.26
N SER A 327 -23.46 -2.95 -9.48
CA SER A 327 -22.10 -3.09 -8.96
C SER A 327 -21.14 -3.54 -10.08
N VAL A 328 -19.94 -2.98 -10.14
CA VAL A 328 -18.95 -3.29 -11.20
C VAL A 328 -17.60 -3.56 -10.58
N PHE A 329 -17.02 -4.72 -10.89
CA PHE A 329 -15.75 -5.19 -10.37
C PHE A 329 -14.78 -5.51 -11.50
N TRP A 330 -13.49 -5.30 -11.27
CA TRP A 330 -12.43 -5.57 -12.24
C TRP A 330 -11.33 -6.42 -11.60
N VAL A 331 -10.88 -7.45 -12.31
CA VAL A 331 -9.85 -8.39 -11.84
C VAL A 331 -8.89 -8.73 -12.98
N HIS A 332 -7.59 -8.74 -12.67
CA HIS A 332 -6.52 -9.14 -13.59
C HIS A 332 -6.19 -10.63 -13.45
N ALA A 333 -6.44 -11.38 -14.52
CA ALA A 333 -6.23 -12.82 -14.60
C ALA A 333 -4.91 -13.22 -15.29
N ASP A 334 -3.91 -12.34 -15.27
CA ASP A 334 -2.56 -12.66 -15.76
C ASP A 334 -1.91 -13.81 -14.99
N THR A 335 -2.11 -13.86 -13.66
CA THR A 335 -1.61 -14.90 -12.76
C THR A 335 -2.55 -15.09 -11.56
N GLU A 336 -2.42 -16.20 -10.83
CA GLU A 336 -3.18 -16.42 -9.59
C GLU A 336 -2.92 -15.36 -8.51
N ALA A 337 -1.69 -14.84 -8.44
CA ALA A 337 -1.32 -13.81 -7.47
C ALA A 337 -2.02 -12.46 -7.74
N THR A 338 -2.04 -12.02 -9.01
CA THR A 338 -2.74 -10.78 -9.41
C THR A 338 -4.25 -10.90 -9.18
N PHE A 339 -4.81 -12.06 -9.52
CA PHE A 339 -6.22 -12.36 -9.32
C PHE A 339 -6.60 -12.30 -7.83
N THR A 340 -5.81 -12.96 -6.98
CA THR A 340 -6.06 -13.01 -5.52
C THR A 340 -5.96 -11.62 -4.89
N GLN A 341 -4.99 -10.81 -5.32
CA GLN A 341 -4.83 -9.45 -4.80
C GLN A 341 -6.02 -8.54 -5.15
N ASP A 342 -6.55 -8.64 -6.37
CA ASP A 342 -7.74 -7.88 -6.76
C ASP A 342 -8.98 -8.37 -5.99
N TYR A 343 -9.08 -9.68 -5.72
CA TYR A 343 -10.12 -10.22 -4.84
C TYR A 343 -10.00 -9.69 -3.40
N LYS A 344 -8.79 -9.45 -2.87
CA LYS A 344 -8.62 -8.77 -1.57
C LYS A 344 -9.12 -7.33 -1.61
N THR A 345 -8.87 -6.61 -2.70
CA THR A 345 -9.39 -5.25 -2.90
C THR A 345 -10.92 -5.26 -2.95
N ILE A 346 -11.52 -6.20 -3.69
CA ILE A 346 -12.98 -6.35 -3.77
C ILE A 346 -13.56 -6.76 -2.41
N ALA A 347 -12.90 -7.64 -1.67
CA ALA A 347 -13.31 -8.03 -0.31
C ALA A 347 -13.43 -6.81 0.60
N GLY A 348 -12.45 -5.90 0.55
CA GLY A 348 -12.49 -4.65 1.30
C GLY A 348 -13.70 -3.77 0.94
N VAL A 349 -14.03 -3.65 -0.35
CA VAL A 349 -15.18 -2.85 -0.81
C VAL A 349 -16.53 -3.51 -0.52
N LEU A 350 -16.58 -4.84 -0.50
CA LEU A 350 -17.78 -5.61 -0.14
C LEU A 350 -17.98 -5.74 1.37
N GLY A 351 -17.08 -5.18 2.19
CA GLY A 351 -17.15 -5.30 3.65
C GLY A 351 -16.91 -6.74 4.15
N LEU A 352 -16.19 -7.56 3.38
CA LEU A 352 -15.82 -8.92 3.77
C LEU A 352 -14.57 -8.88 4.67
N GLY A 353 -14.55 -9.69 5.73
CA GLY A 353 -13.56 -9.60 6.80
C GLY A 353 -12.09 -9.66 6.36
N VAL A 354 -11.25 -8.81 6.98
CA VAL A 354 -9.83 -8.53 6.64
C VAL A 354 -8.86 -9.71 6.90
N ARG A 355 -9.36 -10.91 7.20
CA ARG A 355 -8.55 -12.09 7.57
C ARG A 355 -8.72 -13.29 6.64
N LEU A 356 -9.50 -13.16 5.59
CA LEU A 356 -9.71 -14.24 4.63
C LEU A 356 -8.48 -14.38 3.71
N GLU A 357 -7.97 -15.60 3.58
CA GLU A 357 -6.83 -15.93 2.72
C GLU A 357 -7.16 -17.16 1.85
N GLY A 358 -6.46 -17.32 0.73
CA GLY A 358 -6.62 -18.46 -0.16
C GLY A 358 -8.05 -18.68 -0.67
N SER A 359 -8.52 -19.93 -0.65
CA SER A 359 -9.83 -20.33 -1.18
C SER A 359 -11.03 -19.76 -0.39
N GLU A 360 -10.86 -19.47 0.90
CA GLU A 360 -11.91 -18.87 1.74
C GLU A 360 -12.22 -17.42 1.31
N LEU A 361 -11.17 -16.65 1.02
CA LEU A 361 -11.28 -15.31 0.45
C LEU A 361 -12.02 -15.37 -0.90
N LEU A 362 -11.54 -16.23 -1.80
CA LEU A 362 -12.11 -16.36 -3.14
C LEU A 362 -13.60 -16.74 -3.09
N GLY A 363 -13.97 -17.68 -2.23
CA GLY A 363 -15.36 -18.09 -2.03
C GLY A 363 -16.22 -17.01 -1.38
N ALA A 364 -15.69 -16.25 -0.41
CA ALA A 364 -16.43 -15.17 0.24
C ALA A 364 -16.70 -14.00 -0.71
N VAL A 365 -15.69 -13.57 -1.47
CA VAL A 365 -15.81 -12.51 -2.48
C VAL A 365 -16.81 -12.92 -3.55
N ARG A 366 -16.75 -14.16 -4.04
CA ARG A 366 -17.73 -14.71 -4.97
C ARG A 366 -19.16 -14.54 -4.45
N ARG A 367 -19.44 -15.01 -3.23
CA ARG A 367 -20.77 -14.89 -2.61
C ARG A 367 -21.17 -13.44 -2.38
N GLY A 368 -20.22 -12.59 -2.01
CA GLY A 368 -20.44 -11.16 -1.84
C GLY A 368 -20.87 -10.48 -3.14
N ILE A 369 -20.19 -10.79 -4.26
CA ILE A 369 -20.58 -10.30 -5.59
C ILE A 369 -21.96 -10.85 -5.98
N GLU A 370 -22.20 -12.15 -5.81
CA GLU A 370 -23.48 -12.78 -6.15
C GLU A 370 -24.66 -12.25 -5.31
N SER A 371 -24.40 -11.66 -4.13
CA SER A 371 -25.41 -11.05 -3.26
C SER A 371 -25.85 -9.65 -3.70
N GLN A 372 -25.15 -9.03 -4.66
CA GLN A 372 -25.47 -7.71 -5.18
C GLN A 372 -26.72 -7.77 -6.06
N LYS A 373 -27.54 -6.71 -6.06
CA LYS A 373 -28.80 -6.65 -6.85
C LYS A 373 -28.58 -6.94 -8.34
N ARG A 374 -27.61 -6.22 -8.94
CA ARG A 374 -27.09 -6.41 -10.28
C ARG A 374 -25.59 -6.22 -10.24
N TRP A 375 -24.84 -7.07 -10.91
CA TRP A 375 -23.39 -7.01 -10.86
C TRP A 375 -22.71 -7.38 -12.16
N VAL A 376 -21.54 -6.79 -12.37
CA VAL A 376 -20.63 -7.06 -13.48
C VAL A 376 -19.26 -7.34 -12.90
N ILE A 377 -18.62 -8.40 -13.36
CA ILE A 377 -17.19 -8.59 -13.16
C ILE A 377 -16.48 -8.67 -14.51
N VAL A 378 -15.45 -7.85 -14.68
CA VAL A 378 -14.53 -7.93 -15.83
C VAL A 378 -13.31 -8.73 -15.40
N VAL A 379 -13.06 -9.83 -16.10
CA VAL A 379 -11.86 -10.66 -15.94
C VAL A 379 -10.92 -10.36 -17.10
N ASP A 380 -9.94 -9.49 -16.87
CA ASP A 380 -9.04 -8.99 -17.90
C ASP A 380 -7.77 -9.86 -18.02
N ASN A 381 -7.23 -10.01 -19.23
CA ASN A 381 -6.03 -10.79 -19.54
C ASN A 381 -6.07 -12.28 -19.12
N ALA A 382 -7.23 -12.93 -19.25
CA ALA A 382 -7.37 -14.37 -19.03
C ALA A 382 -6.75 -15.18 -20.20
N ASP A 383 -5.45 -15.01 -20.42
CA ASP A 383 -4.70 -15.64 -21.52
C ASP A 383 -4.31 -17.10 -21.20
N ASP A 384 -3.95 -17.37 -19.94
CA ASP A 384 -3.70 -18.73 -19.48
C ASP A 384 -5.01 -19.37 -19.00
N LEU A 385 -5.71 -20.01 -19.94
CA LEU A 385 -6.94 -20.73 -19.65
C LEU A 385 -6.72 -21.94 -18.71
N GLY A 386 -5.46 -22.38 -18.52
CA GLY A 386 -5.10 -23.44 -17.59
C GLY A 386 -5.40 -23.07 -16.12
N LEU A 387 -5.28 -21.78 -15.77
CA LEU A 387 -5.68 -21.25 -14.45
C LEU A 387 -7.16 -21.51 -14.14
N PHE A 388 -7.97 -21.64 -15.19
CA PHE A 388 -9.41 -21.88 -15.14
C PHE A 388 -9.77 -23.32 -15.53
N GLY A 389 -8.78 -24.22 -15.60
CA GLY A 389 -8.99 -25.67 -15.81
C GLY A 389 -9.20 -26.10 -17.27
N VAL A 390 -8.92 -25.25 -18.26
CA VAL A 390 -9.06 -25.59 -19.69
C VAL A 390 -7.81 -26.31 -20.19
N GLY A 391 -7.98 -27.54 -20.70
CA GLY A 391 -6.91 -28.32 -21.35
C GLY A 391 -6.13 -29.26 -20.42
N GLN A 392 -6.53 -29.41 -19.16
CA GLN A 392 -5.96 -30.44 -18.27
C GLN A 392 -6.70 -31.77 -18.43
N ALA A 393 -5.96 -32.87 -18.60
CA ALA A 393 -6.51 -34.22 -18.59
C ALA A 393 -7.08 -34.52 -17.19
N SER A 394 -8.31 -35.02 -17.15
CA SER A 394 -9.05 -35.40 -15.94
C SER A 394 -8.16 -36.25 -15.00
N GLY A 395 -7.62 -35.65 -13.95
CA GLY A 395 -6.73 -36.35 -13.02
C GLY A 395 -6.14 -35.52 -11.89
N ASN A 396 -5.80 -34.24 -12.12
CA ASN A 396 -5.28 -33.36 -11.05
C ASN A 396 -6.32 -32.32 -10.62
N GLN A 397 -6.58 -32.24 -9.31
CA GLN A 397 -7.53 -31.35 -8.63
C GLN A 397 -7.12 -29.87 -8.63
N GLN A 398 -6.66 -29.31 -9.75
CA GLN A 398 -6.38 -27.88 -9.89
C GLN A 398 -7.47 -27.19 -10.74
N ARG A 399 -8.68 -27.08 -10.18
CA ARG A 399 -9.76 -26.20 -10.69
C ARG A 399 -9.82 -24.87 -9.91
N ALA A 400 -8.67 -24.34 -9.48
CA ALA A 400 -8.60 -23.41 -8.36
C ALA A 400 -9.36 -22.07 -8.56
N LEU A 401 -9.38 -21.50 -9.78
CA LEU A 401 -9.95 -20.15 -9.99
C LEU A 401 -11.28 -20.11 -10.73
N LEU A 402 -11.65 -21.12 -11.53
CA LEU A 402 -12.95 -21.06 -12.22
C LEU A 402 -14.13 -21.17 -11.24
N ASP A 403 -13.92 -21.86 -10.11
CA ASP A 403 -14.91 -22.04 -9.05
C ASP A 403 -15.08 -20.77 -8.18
N SER A 404 -14.13 -19.83 -8.25
CA SER A 404 -14.24 -18.53 -7.58
C SER A 404 -14.94 -17.46 -8.41
N ILE A 405 -15.15 -17.69 -9.70
CA ILE A 405 -15.90 -16.77 -10.57
C ILE A 405 -17.39 -16.81 -10.22
N PRO A 406 -18.04 -15.66 -9.97
CA PRO A 406 -19.45 -15.59 -9.62
C PRO A 406 -20.35 -16.04 -10.78
N LYS A 407 -21.38 -16.83 -10.46
CA LYS A 407 -22.36 -17.43 -11.40
C LYS A 407 -23.80 -17.32 -10.89
N GLY A 408 -24.11 -16.20 -10.23
CA GLY A 408 -25.44 -15.88 -9.71
C GLY A 408 -26.37 -15.20 -10.73
N PRO A 409 -27.70 -15.18 -10.47
CA PRO A 409 -28.68 -14.45 -11.28
C PRO A 409 -28.37 -12.94 -11.27
N ASN A 410 -28.91 -12.21 -12.25
CA ASN A 410 -28.66 -10.76 -12.44
C ASN A 410 -27.18 -10.39 -12.63
N GLY A 411 -26.36 -11.39 -12.95
CA GLY A 411 -24.90 -11.30 -13.00
C GLY A 411 -24.36 -11.27 -14.42
N THR A 412 -23.26 -10.54 -14.60
CA THR A 412 -22.55 -10.49 -15.88
C THR A 412 -21.06 -10.72 -15.69
N VAL A 413 -20.49 -11.68 -16.44
CA VAL A 413 -19.05 -11.89 -16.50
C VAL A 413 -18.55 -11.55 -17.91
N LEU A 414 -17.64 -10.59 -18.00
CA LEU A 414 -16.99 -10.22 -19.25
C LEU A 414 -15.51 -10.62 -19.19
N TRP A 415 -15.09 -11.51 -20.08
CA TRP A 415 -13.71 -11.97 -20.18
C TRP A 415 -12.97 -11.20 -21.27
N THR A 416 -11.69 -10.92 -21.07
CA THR A 416 -10.78 -10.57 -22.17
C THR A 416 -9.64 -11.59 -22.27
N SER A 417 -9.31 -12.02 -23.49
CA SER A 417 -8.25 -13.00 -23.71
C SER A 417 -7.61 -12.86 -25.10
N ARG A 418 -6.36 -13.28 -25.25
CA ARG A 418 -5.71 -13.53 -26.55
C ARG A 418 -6.02 -14.92 -27.10
N ASP A 419 -6.46 -15.84 -26.25
CA ASP A 419 -6.74 -17.23 -26.62
C ASP A 419 -8.17 -17.38 -27.17
N GLN A 420 -8.27 -17.81 -28.43
CA GLN A 420 -9.55 -18.08 -29.08
C GLN A 420 -10.37 -19.15 -28.35
N ARG A 421 -9.72 -20.11 -27.68
CA ARG A 421 -10.38 -21.23 -27.01
C ARG A 421 -11.29 -20.77 -25.88
N VAL A 422 -11.18 -19.52 -25.41
CA VAL A 422 -12.10 -18.95 -24.42
C VAL A 422 -13.57 -19.10 -24.86
N ASP A 423 -13.85 -18.99 -26.17
CA ASP A 423 -15.15 -19.27 -26.77
C ASP A 423 -15.40 -20.77 -26.85
N GLY A 424 -16.47 -21.24 -26.22
CA GLY A 424 -16.81 -22.66 -26.11
C GLY A 424 -16.12 -23.40 -24.95
N THR A 425 -15.24 -22.75 -24.17
CA THR A 425 -14.69 -23.33 -22.92
C THR A 425 -15.11 -22.55 -21.68
N LEU A 426 -14.62 -21.32 -21.49
CA LEU A 426 -14.97 -20.47 -20.34
C LEU A 426 -16.33 -19.79 -20.54
N VAL A 427 -16.67 -19.49 -21.80
CA VAL A 427 -18.00 -19.00 -22.18
C VAL A 427 -18.68 -20.02 -23.10
N GLY A 428 -20.02 -20.02 -23.10
CA GLY A 428 -20.79 -20.91 -23.97
C GLY A 428 -20.47 -20.70 -25.45
N PRO A 429 -20.71 -21.70 -26.32
CA PRO A 429 -20.47 -21.56 -27.76
C PRO A 429 -21.15 -20.33 -28.34
N GLN A 430 -20.48 -19.62 -29.25
CA GLN A 430 -20.96 -18.39 -29.91
C GLN A 430 -21.16 -17.19 -28.95
N ARG A 431 -20.53 -17.23 -27.76
CA ARG A 431 -20.53 -16.10 -26.80
C ARG A 431 -19.18 -15.40 -26.73
N GLY A 432 -18.19 -15.84 -27.51
CA GLY A 432 -16.96 -15.13 -27.79
C GLY A 432 -17.09 -14.18 -28.98
N ILE A 433 -16.78 -12.90 -28.78
CA ILE A 433 -16.66 -11.89 -29.83
C ILE A 433 -15.18 -11.74 -30.18
N GLN A 434 -14.85 -12.04 -31.43
CA GLN A 434 -13.52 -11.77 -31.95
C GLN A 434 -13.35 -10.26 -32.18
N VAL A 435 -12.46 -9.64 -31.40
CA VAL A 435 -12.06 -8.24 -31.60
C VAL A 435 -11.02 -8.17 -32.71
N ALA A 436 -11.52 -7.92 -33.92
CA ALA A 436 -10.71 -7.70 -35.11
C ALA A 436 -9.97 -6.36 -35.06
N LYS A 437 -9.11 -6.12 -36.06
CA LYS A 437 -8.44 -4.84 -36.29
C LYS A 437 -9.46 -3.72 -36.55
N MET A 438 -9.07 -2.46 -36.36
CA MET A 438 -9.93 -1.31 -36.65
C MET A 438 -10.25 -1.21 -38.15
N THR A 439 -11.42 -0.71 -38.48
CA THR A 439 -11.76 -0.34 -39.86
C THR A 439 -10.96 0.89 -40.29
N VAL A 440 -10.94 1.18 -41.59
CA VAL A 440 -10.25 2.37 -42.13
C VAL A 440 -10.78 3.64 -41.47
N LYS A 441 -12.10 3.77 -41.34
CA LYS A 441 -12.76 4.92 -40.71
C LYS A 441 -12.38 5.04 -39.23
N GLU A 442 -12.55 3.97 -38.45
CA GLU A 442 -12.20 3.94 -37.02
C GLU A 442 -10.73 4.31 -36.79
N SER A 443 -9.83 3.79 -37.65
CA SER A 443 -8.39 4.01 -37.54
C SER A 443 -7.98 5.44 -37.85
N ARG A 444 -8.60 6.06 -38.86
CA ARG A 444 -8.39 7.47 -39.20
C ARG A 444 -8.86 8.36 -38.05
N GLU A 445 -10.08 8.14 -37.55
CA GLU A 445 -10.62 8.90 -36.42
C GLU A 445 -9.71 8.81 -35.18
N LEU A 446 -9.15 7.63 -34.90
CA LEU A 446 -8.19 7.46 -33.80
C LEU A 446 -6.91 8.27 -34.03
N LEU A 447 -6.34 8.21 -35.23
CA LEU A 447 -5.12 8.95 -35.57
C LEU A 447 -5.33 10.47 -35.46
N GLU A 448 -6.46 10.97 -35.97
CA GLU A 448 -6.85 12.38 -35.91
C GLU A 448 -7.00 12.88 -34.47
N LYS A 449 -7.62 12.09 -33.58
CA LYS A 449 -7.69 12.41 -32.15
C LYS A 449 -6.31 12.59 -31.52
N TRP A 450 -5.35 11.74 -31.87
CA TRP A 450 -3.98 11.82 -31.35
C TRP A 450 -3.17 12.95 -31.97
N ARG A 451 -3.33 13.22 -33.27
CA ARG A 451 -2.74 14.38 -33.97
C ARG A 451 -3.37 15.71 -33.56
N ARG A 452 -4.60 15.69 -33.02
CA ARG A 452 -5.44 16.88 -32.76
C ARG A 452 -5.68 17.71 -34.02
N GLU A 453 -5.75 17.01 -35.15
CA GLU A 453 -5.85 17.58 -36.49
C GLU A 453 -6.69 16.64 -37.35
N VAL A 454 -7.55 17.21 -38.20
CA VAL A 454 -8.31 16.44 -39.19
C VAL A 454 -7.44 16.22 -40.40
N THR A 455 -7.44 15.00 -40.96
CA THR A 455 -6.61 14.68 -42.12
C THR A 455 -7.05 15.53 -43.33
N PRO A 456 -6.18 16.39 -43.89
CA PRO A 456 -6.49 17.13 -45.10
C PRO A 456 -6.78 16.17 -46.26
N GLY A 457 -7.69 16.55 -47.18
CA GLY A 457 -8.10 15.69 -48.30
C GLY A 457 -6.94 15.17 -49.16
N GLU A 458 -5.86 15.95 -49.26
CA GLU A 458 -4.63 15.61 -50.00
C GLU A 458 -3.75 14.57 -49.29
N GLU A 459 -3.83 14.46 -47.96
CA GLU A 459 -3.02 13.54 -47.14
C GLU A 459 -3.71 12.17 -46.92
N VAL A 460 -4.96 12.01 -47.37
CA VAL A 460 -5.79 10.82 -47.08
C VAL A 460 -5.12 9.52 -47.54
N GLN A 461 -4.51 9.50 -48.73
CA GLN A 461 -3.83 8.30 -49.25
C GLN A 461 -2.58 7.94 -48.44
N GLU A 462 -1.82 8.94 -47.98
CA GLU A 462 -0.63 8.71 -47.16
C GLU A 462 -1.02 8.19 -45.77
N VAL A 463 -2.07 8.77 -45.18
CA VAL A 463 -2.64 8.30 -43.90
C VAL A 463 -3.16 6.89 -44.03
N GLU A 464 -3.90 6.54 -45.09
CA GLU A 464 -4.35 5.17 -45.32
C GLU A 464 -3.18 4.19 -45.46
N SER A 465 -2.14 4.58 -46.21
CA SER A 465 -0.91 3.78 -46.36
C SER A 465 -0.20 3.55 -45.02
N LEU A 466 -0.15 4.58 -44.15
CA LEU A 466 0.40 4.46 -42.82
C LEU A 466 -0.44 3.52 -41.94
N LEU A 467 -1.76 3.69 -41.94
CA LEU A 467 -2.66 2.86 -41.13
C LEU A 467 -2.63 1.39 -41.58
N GLU A 468 -2.47 1.12 -42.88
CA GLU A 468 -2.24 -0.22 -43.42
C GLU A 468 -0.94 -0.83 -42.92
N GLU A 469 0.15 -0.07 -42.91
CA GLU A 469 1.45 -0.49 -42.38
C GLU A 469 1.40 -0.74 -40.86
N LEU A 470 0.59 0.04 -40.13
CA LEU A 470 0.26 -0.17 -38.71
C LEU A 470 -0.76 -1.29 -38.48
N ARG A 471 -1.17 -1.98 -39.55
CA ARG A 471 -2.11 -3.11 -39.56
C ARG A 471 -3.44 -2.80 -38.87
N TRP A 472 -3.84 -1.52 -38.89
CA TRP A 472 -5.08 -1.03 -38.30
C TRP A 472 -5.23 -1.38 -36.80
N LEU A 473 -4.10 -1.46 -36.07
CA LEU A 473 -4.10 -1.80 -34.64
C LEU A 473 -4.17 -0.52 -33.78
N PRO A 474 -5.18 -0.38 -32.90
CA PRO A 474 -5.35 0.83 -32.09
C PRO A 474 -4.11 1.21 -31.27
N LEU A 475 -3.40 0.20 -30.73
CA LEU A 475 -2.17 0.45 -29.98
C LEU A 475 -1.06 1.04 -30.87
N ALA A 476 -0.83 0.49 -32.06
CA ALA A 476 0.17 1.01 -33.00
C ALA A 476 -0.20 2.41 -33.51
N ILE A 477 -1.48 2.62 -33.82
CA ILE A 477 -2.02 3.91 -34.28
C ILE A 477 -1.86 4.99 -33.21
N SER A 478 -2.23 4.69 -31.96
CA SER A 478 -2.11 5.64 -30.85
C SER A 478 -0.66 6.07 -30.63
N GLN A 479 0.28 5.14 -30.80
CA GLN A 479 1.72 5.41 -30.67
C GLN A 479 2.25 6.24 -31.83
N ALA A 480 1.90 5.89 -33.07
CA ALA A 480 2.27 6.65 -34.25
C ALA A 480 1.68 8.07 -34.21
N GLY A 481 0.40 8.23 -33.85
CA GLY A 481 -0.25 9.52 -33.67
C GLY A 481 0.41 10.37 -32.58
N ALA A 482 0.75 9.76 -31.44
CA ALA A 482 1.51 10.43 -30.38
C ALA A 482 2.91 10.85 -30.85
N TYR A 483 3.60 10.04 -31.66
CA TYR A 483 4.89 10.39 -32.25
C TYR A 483 4.76 11.59 -33.19
N LEU A 484 3.89 11.50 -34.20
CA LEU A 484 3.64 12.53 -35.20
C LEU A 484 3.33 13.89 -34.56
N TYR A 485 2.40 13.91 -33.59
CA TYR A 485 2.03 15.11 -32.86
C TYR A 485 3.20 15.75 -32.09
N ARG A 486 4.16 14.94 -31.62
CA ARG A 486 5.25 15.39 -30.75
C ARG A 486 6.51 15.79 -31.49
N THR A 487 6.77 15.18 -32.64
CA THR A 487 7.96 15.44 -33.44
C THR A 487 7.69 16.35 -34.62
N ASP A 488 6.43 16.72 -34.86
CA ASP A 488 5.99 17.50 -36.03
C ASP A 488 6.44 16.84 -37.34
N THR A 489 6.57 15.50 -37.32
CA THR A 489 7.00 14.71 -38.46
C THR A 489 5.81 14.47 -39.37
N SER A 490 5.99 14.64 -40.68
CA SER A 490 4.94 14.32 -41.65
C SER A 490 4.62 12.83 -41.70
N VAL A 491 3.40 12.47 -42.09
CA VAL A 491 2.99 11.07 -42.26
C VAL A 491 3.88 10.34 -43.26
N SER A 492 4.23 10.98 -44.38
CA SER A 492 5.14 10.44 -45.40
C SER A 492 6.54 10.11 -44.85
N GLU A 493 7.12 11.02 -44.07
CA GLU A 493 8.43 10.80 -43.45
C GLU A 493 8.37 9.66 -42.43
N TYR A 494 7.35 9.65 -41.57
CA TYR A 494 7.18 8.60 -40.58
C TYR A 494 6.96 7.22 -41.22
N LEU A 495 6.13 7.14 -42.27
CA LEU A 495 5.90 5.92 -43.03
C LEU A 495 7.19 5.40 -43.67
N SER A 496 8.04 6.30 -44.18
CA SER A 496 9.35 5.94 -44.73
C SER A 496 10.28 5.37 -43.66
N GLN A 497 10.29 5.96 -42.46
CA GLN A 497 11.04 5.43 -41.31
C GLN A 497 10.52 4.04 -40.90
N LEU A 498 9.20 3.86 -40.86
CA LEU A 498 8.55 2.60 -40.54
C LEU A 498 8.96 1.51 -41.54
N LYS A 499 8.85 1.77 -42.85
CA LYS A 499 9.24 0.85 -43.92
C LYS A 499 10.73 0.49 -43.92
N ARG A 500 11.61 1.37 -43.41
CA ARG A 500 13.04 1.05 -43.23
C ARG A 500 13.30 0.06 -42.09
N GLU A 501 12.49 0.08 -41.02
CA GLU A 501 12.64 -0.85 -39.88
C GLU A 501 12.19 -2.29 -40.16
N THR A 502 11.52 -2.54 -41.29
CA THR A 502 10.87 -3.83 -41.62
C THR A 502 11.81 -5.03 -41.67
N GLY A 503 13.13 -4.83 -41.83
CA GLY A 503 14.12 -5.92 -41.88
C GLY A 503 14.63 -6.41 -40.53
N ARG A 504 14.64 -5.55 -39.49
CA ARG A 504 15.33 -5.84 -38.20
C ARG A 504 14.52 -6.71 -37.23
N TRP A 505 13.19 -6.68 -37.34
CA TRP A 505 12.28 -7.25 -36.34
C TRP A 505 11.48 -8.46 -36.86
N ARG A 506 11.83 -9.01 -38.03
CA ARG A 506 11.19 -10.21 -38.62
C ARG A 506 11.55 -11.53 -37.90
N VAL A 507 12.61 -11.53 -37.08
CA VAL A 507 13.21 -12.74 -36.48
C VAL A 507 12.49 -13.21 -35.21
N LEU A 508 11.47 -12.51 -34.74
CA LEU A 508 10.66 -12.92 -33.57
C LEU A 508 9.76 -14.16 -33.81
N GLY A 509 9.95 -14.84 -34.96
CA GLY A 509 9.14 -15.98 -35.39
C GLY A 509 9.56 -17.34 -34.82
N GLU A 510 10.73 -17.49 -34.19
CA GLU A 510 11.23 -18.82 -33.78
C GLU A 510 11.72 -18.81 -32.31
N ASP A 511 10.95 -19.53 -31.48
CA ASP A 511 11.42 -20.51 -30.48
C ASP A 511 11.59 -20.26 -28.97
N GLU A 512 11.45 -19.08 -28.35
CA GLU A 512 11.69 -19.02 -26.88
C GLU A 512 10.68 -18.34 -25.95
N PHE A 513 9.69 -17.58 -26.44
CA PHE A 513 8.78 -16.86 -25.54
C PHE A 513 7.33 -16.86 -26.04
N ASP A 514 6.47 -17.58 -25.29
CA ASP A 514 5.00 -17.61 -25.36
C ASP A 514 4.40 -18.49 -26.49
N ARG A 515 3.77 -19.62 -26.13
CA ARG A 515 3.12 -20.57 -27.07
C ARG A 515 1.89 -19.97 -27.79
N HIS A 516 1.47 -18.76 -27.40
CA HIS A 516 0.30 -18.05 -27.96
C HIS A 516 0.68 -16.83 -28.83
N ARG A 517 1.97 -16.69 -29.18
CA ARG A 517 2.52 -15.57 -29.96
C ARG A 517 2.22 -15.74 -31.46
N ARG A 518 1.08 -15.24 -31.95
CA ARG A 518 0.75 -15.23 -33.39
C ARG A 518 1.03 -13.87 -34.07
N GLY A 519 2.06 -13.83 -34.92
CA GLY A 519 2.06 -13.17 -36.24
C GLY A 519 2.38 -11.67 -36.38
N ASP A 520 2.49 -11.24 -37.66
CA ASP A 520 2.87 -9.91 -38.22
C ASP A 520 2.27 -8.66 -37.56
N ALA A 521 1.17 -8.81 -36.81
CA ALA A 521 0.54 -7.75 -36.05
C ALA A 521 1.47 -7.16 -34.98
N GLN A 522 2.25 -7.99 -34.29
CA GLN A 522 3.21 -7.53 -33.28
C GLN A 522 4.39 -6.77 -33.91
N ASN A 523 4.80 -7.13 -35.13
CA ASN A 523 5.90 -6.46 -35.83
C ASN A 523 5.62 -4.98 -36.08
N SER A 524 4.38 -4.60 -36.39
CA SER A 524 4.00 -3.20 -36.61
C SER A 524 4.07 -2.36 -35.32
N VAL A 525 3.66 -2.93 -34.18
CA VAL A 525 3.70 -2.30 -32.86
C VAL A 525 5.16 -2.16 -32.40
N LEU A 526 5.96 -3.22 -32.53
CA LEU A 526 7.37 -3.24 -32.18
C LEU A 526 8.19 -2.24 -33.00
N ARG A 527 7.94 -2.13 -34.31
CA ARG A 527 8.61 -1.13 -35.19
C ARG A 527 8.30 0.30 -34.77
N THR A 528 7.03 0.58 -34.46
CA THR A 528 6.59 1.89 -33.97
C THR A 528 7.30 2.28 -32.67
N TRP A 529 7.45 1.32 -31.75
CA TRP A 529 8.23 1.54 -30.54
C TRP A 529 9.72 1.63 -30.81
N ALA A 530 10.30 0.85 -31.71
CA ALA A 530 11.72 0.95 -32.04
C ALA A 530 12.08 2.37 -32.53
N ILE A 531 11.24 2.98 -33.37
CA ILE A 531 11.39 4.36 -33.82
C ILE A 531 11.28 5.32 -32.63
N SER A 532 10.24 5.18 -31.82
CA SER A 532 9.98 6.04 -30.66
C SER A 532 11.07 5.92 -29.58
N ILE A 533 11.60 4.72 -29.32
CA ILE A 533 12.67 4.44 -28.35
C ILE A 533 13.99 5.01 -28.85
N ARG A 534 14.28 4.91 -30.15
CA ARG A 534 15.48 5.53 -30.74
C ARG A 534 15.40 7.05 -30.64
N ARG A 535 14.23 7.62 -30.93
CA ARG A 535 14.01 9.05 -30.76
C ARG A 535 14.12 9.46 -29.29
N LEU A 536 13.58 8.64 -28.38
CA LEU A 536 13.73 8.83 -26.93
C LEU A 536 15.19 8.85 -26.51
N LYS A 537 16.02 7.95 -27.03
CA LYS A 537 17.47 7.88 -26.76
C LYS A 537 18.19 9.15 -27.21
N GLN A 538 17.81 9.70 -28.36
CA GLN A 538 18.38 10.96 -28.88
C GLN A 538 17.93 12.18 -28.08
N ASP A 539 16.66 12.22 -27.69
CA ASP A 539 16.03 13.40 -27.07
C ASP A 539 16.24 13.47 -25.55
N CYS A 540 16.27 12.33 -24.86
CA CYS A 540 16.35 12.28 -23.40
C CYS A 540 16.96 10.95 -22.91
N GLN A 541 18.27 10.96 -22.64
CA GLN A 541 19.00 9.79 -22.14
C GLN A 541 18.45 9.27 -20.80
N THR A 542 17.97 10.17 -19.93
CA THR A 542 17.35 9.80 -18.65
C THR A 542 16.03 9.06 -18.85
N ALA A 543 15.18 9.49 -19.79
CA ALA A 543 13.95 8.76 -20.12
C ALA A 543 14.26 7.38 -20.73
N TYR A 544 15.28 7.31 -21.59
CA TYR A 544 15.76 6.04 -22.14
C TYR A 544 16.23 5.09 -21.03
N THR A 545 16.96 5.60 -20.04
CA THR A 545 17.44 4.82 -18.89
C THR A 545 16.27 4.32 -18.05
N ILE A 546 15.32 5.19 -17.67
CA ILE A 546 14.12 4.80 -16.92
C ILE A 546 13.36 3.70 -17.68
N LEU A 547 13.10 3.88 -18.98
CA LEU A 547 12.37 2.90 -19.80
C LEU A 547 13.00 1.51 -19.73
N HIS A 548 14.31 1.42 -19.93
CA HIS A 548 15.00 0.12 -19.98
C HIS A 548 15.18 -0.49 -18.59
N VAL A 549 15.32 0.30 -17.53
CA VAL A 549 15.30 -0.22 -16.15
C VAL A 549 13.94 -0.82 -15.81
N LEU A 550 12.86 -0.09 -16.12
CA LEU A 550 11.50 -0.58 -15.89
C LEU A 550 11.15 -1.82 -16.72
N ALA A 551 11.88 -2.06 -17.81
CA ALA A 551 11.70 -3.25 -18.63
C ALA A 551 12.07 -4.55 -17.89
N PHE A 552 12.83 -4.48 -16.79
CA PHE A 552 13.26 -5.63 -15.98
C PHE A 552 12.58 -5.73 -14.61
N VAL A 553 11.64 -4.85 -14.28
CA VAL A 553 10.81 -4.92 -13.06
C VAL A 553 9.34 -5.09 -13.44
N ASP A 554 8.49 -5.54 -12.51
CA ASP A 554 7.05 -5.66 -12.76
C ASP A 554 6.45 -4.37 -13.34
N ASN A 555 5.58 -4.53 -14.35
CA ASN A 555 5.08 -3.43 -15.15
C ASN A 555 3.87 -2.71 -14.53
N GLN A 556 3.45 -3.10 -13.32
CA GLN A 556 2.30 -2.59 -12.59
C GLN A 556 2.67 -1.86 -11.30
N ASN A 557 1.88 -0.86 -10.92
CA ASN A 557 2.00 -0.10 -9.66
C ASN A 557 3.39 0.53 -9.42
N ILE A 558 4.09 0.95 -10.47
CA ILE A 558 5.47 1.48 -10.38
C ILE A 558 5.48 2.79 -9.58
N PRO A 559 6.19 2.89 -8.44
CA PRO A 559 6.20 4.09 -7.62
C PRO A 559 7.16 5.16 -8.18
N VAL A 560 6.87 6.43 -7.85
CA VAL A 560 7.72 7.58 -8.19
C VAL A 560 9.17 7.38 -7.71
N GLU A 561 9.33 6.74 -6.55
CA GLU A 561 10.60 6.43 -5.92
C GLU A 561 11.49 5.55 -6.83
N LEU A 562 10.89 4.57 -7.53
CA LEU A 562 11.61 3.68 -8.46
C LEU A 562 12.07 4.44 -9.71
N LEU A 563 11.21 5.31 -10.27
CA LEU A 563 11.57 6.19 -11.40
C LEU A 563 12.72 7.13 -11.05
N ALA A 564 12.68 7.70 -9.84
CA ALA A 564 13.69 8.63 -9.37
C ALA A 564 15.04 7.96 -9.13
N ALA A 565 15.05 6.72 -8.64
CA ALA A 565 16.26 5.94 -8.47
C ALA A 565 16.85 5.50 -9.82
N ALA A 566 16.01 5.05 -10.77
CA ALA A 566 16.45 4.71 -12.12
C ALA A 566 17.10 5.89 -12.85
N ALA A 567 16.51 7.08 -12.76
CA ALA A 567 17.06 8.29 -13.38
C ALA A 567 18.43 8.68 -12.82
N LYS A 568 18.66 8.45 -11.52
CA LYS A 568 19.89 8.84 -10.82
C LYS A 568 20.99 7.79 -10.88
N TYR A 569 20.71 6.62 -11.44
CA TYR A 569 21.65 5.52 -11.44
C TYR A 569 22.94 5.86 -12.20
N LYS A 570 22.84 6.60 -13.32
CA LYS A 570 24.01 6.99 -14.14
C LYS A 570 25.03 7.81 -13.34
N TYR A 571 24.57 8.75 -12.51
CA TYR A 571 25.41 9.59 -11.64
C TYR A 571 25.99 8.84 -10.43
N ARG A 572 25.42 7.68 -10.04
CA ARG A 572 25.95 6.86 -8.92
C ARG A 572 27.29 6.22 -9.24
N GLN A 573 27.57 5.89 -10.50
CA GLN A 573 28.83 5.22 -10.89
C GLN A 573 30.00 6.21 -11.02
N GLU A 574 29.74 7.44 -11.47
CA GLU A 574 30.77 8.49 -11.60
C GLU A 574 31.16 9.10 -10.23
N ALA A 575 30.27 9.01 -9.24
CA ALA A 575 30.45 9.55 -7.90
C ALA A 575 30.77 8.48 -6.84
N GLN A 576 31.86 7.73 -7.03
CA GLN A 576 32.42 6.86 -5.97
C GLN A 576 33.08 7.64 -4.80
N THR A 577 33.03 8.98 -4.80
CA THR A 577 33.71 9.85 -3.82
C THR A 577 32.79 10.64 -2.87
N THR A 578 31.45 10.47 -2.91
CA THR A 578 30.53 11.28 -2.07
C THR A 578 29.76 10.50 -0.99
N LYS A 579 29.64 11.14 0.20
CA LYS A 579 29.11 10.59 1.45
C LYS A 579 27.61 10.20 1.36
N PRO A 580 27.17 9.09 2.01
CA PRO A 580 25.79 8.57 1.95
C PRO A 580 24.67 9.57 2.28
N ARG A 581 24.91 10.49 3.23
CA ARG A 581 23.91 11.49 3.68
C ARG A 581 23.46 12.46 2.58
N GLN A 582 24.33 12.80 1.62
CA GLN A 582 23.97 13.70 0.52
C GLN A 582 23.05 13.01 -0.50
N ARG A 583 23.26 11.70 -0.74
CA ARG A 583 22.46 10.89 -1.68
C ARG A 583 20.98 10.79 -1.24
N GLU A 584 20.72 10.54 0.04
CA GLU A 584 19.35 10.44 0.58
C GLU A 584 18.60 11.78 0.51
N GLN A 585 19.30 12.90 0.74
CA GLN A 585 18.72 14.24 0.65
C GLN A 585 18.31 14.60 -0.78
N THR A 586 19.15 14.28 -1.77
CA THR A 586 18.84 14.55 -3.19
C THR A 586 17.67 13.68 -3.68
N LEU A 587 17.57 12.41 -3.26
CA LEU A 587 16.42 11.54 -3.57
C LEU A 587 15.11 12.07 -2.96
N LYS A 588 15.12 12.45 -1.68
CA LYS A 588 13.95 13.03 -1.00
C LYS A 588 13.45 14.31 -1.68
N ARG A 589 14.37 15.16 -2.17
CA ARG A 589 14.04 16.39 -2.91
C ARG A 589 13.37 16.10 -4.26
N ALA A 590 13.87 15.12 -5.03
CA ALA A 590 13.27 14.69 -6.30
C ALA A 590 11.85 14.16 -6.13
N VAL A 591 11.67 13.26 -5.16
CA VAL A 591 10.36 12.69 -4.83
C VAL A 591 9.37 13.78 -4.41
N ARG A 592 9.82 14.75 -3.59
CA ARG A 592 8.97 15.88 -3.16
C ARG A 592 8.49 16.75 -4.33
N ARG A 593 9.35 17.08 -5.30
CA ARG A 593 8.97 17.87 -6.48
C ARG A 593 8.05 17.10 -7.44
N LEU A 594 8.29 15.81 -7.67
CA LEU A 594 7.45 14.97 -8.53
C LEU A 594 6.05 14.72 -7.97
N LYS A 595 5.94 14.59 -6.65
CA LYS A 595 4.64 14.54 -5.96
C LYS A 595 3.82 15.84 -6.15
N GLY A 596 4.48 16.97 -6.43
CA GLY A 596 3.85 18.27 -6.69
C GLY A 596 3.63 18.64 -8.17
N PHE A 597 4.09 17.82 -9.13
CA PHE A 597 4.03 18.16 -10.56
C PHE A 597 2.62 17.95 -11.14
N SER A 598 1.73 18.92 -10.96
CA SER A 598 0.42 18.98 -11.64
C SER A 598 0.54 19.78 -12.94
N PHE A 599 -0.14 19.33 -14.00
CA PHE A 599 -0.05 19.92 -15.33
C PHE A 599 -0.66 21.34 -15.34
N ARG A 600 0.17 22.36 -15.06
CA ARG A 600 0.00 23.75 -15.52
C ARG A 600 1.37 24.32 -15.88
N SER A 601 1.44 24.93 -17.06
CA SER A 601 2.60 25.67 -17.57
C SER A 601 2.90 26.88 -16.68
N ALA A 602 4.09 26.95 -16.09
CA ALA A 602 4.84 28.20 -15.84
C ALA A 602 6.16 27.91 -15.10
N SER A 603 7.19 28.66 -15.47
CA SER A 603 8.59 28.59 -15.02
C SER A 603 8.81 28.70 -13.50
N PRO A 604 9.96 28.26 -12.96
CA PRO A 604 10.31 28.40 -11.55
C PRO A 604 10.53 29.88 -11.19
N ARG A 605 10.14 30.27 -9.96
CA ARG A 605 10.51 31.56 -9.37
C ARG A 605 11.98 31.55 -8.92
N PRO A 606 12.71 32.66 -9.07
CA PRO A 606 14.11 32.76 -8.66
C PRO A 606 14.17 33.15 -7.19
N GLU A 607 14.37 32.20 -6.27
CA GLU A 607 14.85 32.45 -4.88
C GLU A 607 15.01 31.13 -4.08
N GLU A 608 15.76 30.18 -4.64
CA GLU A 608 16.47 29.17 -3.83
C GLU A 608 17.83 29.00 -4.52
N GLN A 609 18.91 29.41 -3.85
CA GLN A 609 20.27 29.14 -4.34
C GLN A 609 20.55 27.64 -4.21
N VAL A 610 20.04 26.89 -5.17
CA VAL A 610 20.44 25.50 -5.45
C VAL A 610 21.80 25.57 -6.13
N LYS A 611 22.75 24.75 -5.69
CA LYS A 611 24.01 24.58 -6.44
C LYS A 611 23.65 24.23 -7.88
N LYS A 612 24.30 24.89 -8.84
CA LYS A 612 23.94 24.86 -10.27
C LYS A 612 23.70 23.44 -10.79
N ASP A 613 24.50 22.48 -10.34
CA ASP A 613 24.44 21.07 -10.73
C ASP A 613 23.20 20.31 -10.18
N ASP A 614 22.73 20.63 -8.96
CA ASP A 614 21.58 19.94 -8.33
C ASP A 614 20.21 20.39 -8.87
N ALA A 615 20.14 21.58 -9.48
CA ALA A 615 18.91 22.14 -10.06
C ALA A 615 18.56 21.48 -11.40
N ASP A 616 19.59 21.18 -12.19
CA ASP A 616 19.46 20.60 -13.53
C ASP A 616 18.98 19.14 -13.47
N ASP A 617 19.50 18.34 -12.52
CA ASP A 617 19.13 16.93 -12.31
C ASP A 617 17.66 16.73 -11.90
N LEU A 618 17.10 17.68 -11.14
CA LEU A 618 15.73 17.61 -10.62
C LEU A 618 14.67 17.99 -11.68
N ASP A 619 15.02 18.87 -12.62
CA ASP A 619 14.19 19.16 -13.79
C ASP A 619 14.27 18.02 -14.82
N GLU A 620 15.43 17.37 -14.93
CA GLU A 620 15.66 16.25 -15.86
C GLU A 620 14.72 15.06 -15.65
N LEU A 621 14.50 14.63 -14.41
CA LEU A 621 13.56 13.55 -14.10
C LEU A 621 12.11 13.89 -14.45
N GLY A 622 11.67 15.12 -14.16
CA GLY A 622 10.34 15.59 -14.54
C GLY A 622 10.15 15.63 -16.05
N ARG A 623 11.17 16.10 -16.79
CA ARG A 623 11.22 16.05 -18.26
C ARG A 623 11.17 14.61 -18.77
N ALA A 624 11.92 13.70 -18.16
CA ALA A 624 12.00 12.30 -18.57
C ALA A 624 10.66 11.56 -18.40
N VAL A 625 10.01 11.68 -17.24
CA VAL A 625 8.68 11.08 -16.99
C VAL A 625 7.65 11.66 -17.97
N ARG A 626 7.68 12.97 -18.21
CA ARG A 626 6.81 13.61 -19.21
C ARG A 626 7.07 13.06 -20.61
N ARG A 627 8.32 12.82 -20.99
CA ARG A 627 8.68 12.27 -22.31
C ARG A 627 8.16 10.85 -22.49
N LEU A 628 8.27 10.00 -21.46
CA LEU A 628 7.74 8.63 -21.47
C LEU A 628 6.22 8.59 -21.65
N LYS A 629 5.50 9.46 -20.92
CA LYS A 629 4.05 9.60 -21.09
C LYS A 629 3.66 10.17 -22.46
N ASN A 630 4.40 11.15 -22.96
CA ASN A 630 4.10 11.81 -24.22
C ASN A 630 4.24 10.88 -25.43
N PHE A 631 5.16 9.91 -25.36
CA PHE A 631 5.28 8.83 -26.34
C PHE A 631 4.43 7.61 -25.97
N SER A 632 3.52 7.71 -24.99
CA SER A 632 2.64 6.62 -24.59
C SER A 632 3.38 5.33 -24.18
N PHE A 633 4.61 5.42 -23.65
CA PHE A 633 5.35 4.28 -23.10
C PHE A 633 4.86 3.88 -21.70
N MET A 634 4.20 4.82 -21.00
CA MET A 634 3.79 4.66 -19.61
C MET A 634 2.51 5.45 -19.34
N THR A 635 1.64 4.89 -18.52
CA THR A 635 0.43 5.54 -17.99
C THR A 635 0.64 5.93 -16.53
N GLU A 636 -0.02 6.99 -16.08
CA GLU A 636 0.04 7.47 -14.70
C GLU A 636 -1.33 7.26 -14.05
N HIS A 637 -1.34 6.72 -12.85
CA HIS A 637 -2.51 6.43 -12.05
C HIS A 637 -2.45 7.22 -10.74
N ARG A 638 -3.61 7.68 -10.27
CA ARG A 638 -3.76 8.37 -8.98
C ARG A 638 -4.57 7.48 -8.06
N GLY A 639 -3.90 6.81 -7.12
CA GLY A 639 -4.54 6.01 -6.10
C GLY A 639 -5.08 6.85 -4.94
N GLU A 640 -5.80 6.20 -4.02
CA GLU A 640 -6.25 6.79 -2.76
C GLU A 640 -5.08 7.46 -2.00
N GLY A 641 -5.31 8.68 -1.52
CA GLY A 641 -4.27 9.49 -0.88
C GLY A 641 -3.35 10.24 -1.85
N ASN A 642 -3.73 10.40 -3.12
CA ASN A 642 -3.00 11.17 -4.15
C ASN A 642 -1.57 10.63 -4.41
N LYS A 643 -1.34 9.35 -4.13
CA LYS A 643 -0.10 8.65 -4.49
C LYS A 643 -0.12 8.38 -5.99
N ARG A 644 0.94 8.83 -6.69
CA ARG A 644 1.12 8.62 -8.12
C ARG A 644 1.82 7.28 -8.33
N THR A 645 1.16 6.35 -9.00
CA THR A 645 1.75 5.10 -9.50
C THR A 645 1.75 5.13 -11.01
N PHE A 646 2.59 4.30 -11.62
CA PHE A 646 2.72 4.23 -13.07
C PHE A 646 2.62 2.80 -13.56
N GLU A 647 2.18 2.63 -14.79
CA GLU A 647 2.09 1.33 -15.45
C GLU A 647 2.76 1.38 -16.81
N MET A 648 3.37 0.27 -17.20
CA MET A 648 3.94 0.06 -18.53
C MET A 648 3.19 -1.06 -19.22
N HIS A 649 2.76 -0.85 -20.47
CA HIS A 649 2.10 -1.90 -21.22
C HIS A 649 3.08 -3.08 -21.47
N LYS A 650 2.65 -4.33 -21.26
CA LYS A 650 3.51 -5.53 -21.37
C LYS A 650 4.29 -5.61 -22.68
N LEU A 651 3.61 -5.35 -23.81
CA LEU A 651 4.27 -5.30 -25.12
C LEU A 651 5.33 -4.17 -25.23
N VAL A 652 5.17 -3.02 -24.56
CA VAL A 652 6.21 -1.96 -24.50
C VAL A 652 7.44 -2.49 -23.74
N GLN A 653 7.20 -3.16 -22.61
CA GLN A 653 8.23 -3.77 -21.79
C GLN A 653 9.03 -4.82 -22.59
N ASP A 654 8.34 -5.67 -23.36
CA ASP A 654 8.95 -6.65 -24.26
C ASP A 654 9.77 -5.99 -25.37
N ALA A 655 9.23 -4.92 -25.97
CA ALA A 655 9.90 -4.19 -27.04
C ALA A 655 11.18 -3.49 -26.56
N ALA A 656 11.13 -2.88 -25.38
CA ALA A 656 12.30 -2.23 -24.77
C ALA A 656 13.43 -3.25 -24.54
N ARG A 657 13.11 -4.46 -24.06
CA ARG A 657 14.10 -5.54 -23.88
C ARG A 657 14.62 -6.09 -25.20
N TYR A 658 13.74 -6.44 -26.13
CA TYR A 658 14.16 -7.00 -27.41
C TYR A 658 14.96 -5.97 -28.24
N GLY A 659 14.67 -4.67 -28.07
CA GLY A 659 15.50 -3.60 -28.61
C GLY A 659 16.93 -3.58 -28.10
N LEU A 660 17.20 -4.03 -26.87
CA LEU A 660 18.56 -4.19 -26.36
C LEU A 660 19.28 -5.37 -27.04
N LYS A 661 18.59 -6.51 -27.21
CA LYS A 661 19.13 -7.70 -27.88
C LYS A 661 19.52 -7.46 -29.34
N THR A 662 18.80 -6.56 -30.04
CA THR A 662 18.97 -6.34 -31.48
C THR A 662 19.84 -5.13 -31.84
N GLN A 663 20.18 -4.26 -30.88
CA GLN A 663 20.85 -2.98 -31.16
C GLN A 663 22.38 -3.05 -31.33
N GLN A 664 23.06 -4.19 -31.13
CA GLN A 664 24.52 -4.26 -31.27
C GLN A 664 25.00 -5.58 -31.90
N GLN A 665 25.68 -5.46 -33.05
CA GLN A 665 26.49 -6.53 -33.67
C GLN A 665 27.83 -6.76 -32.93
N GLN A 666 28.01 -6.19 -31.74
CA GLN A 666 29.12 -6.48 -30.83
C GLN A 666 28.55 -6.62 -29.40
N SER A 667 28.62 -7.84 -28.86
CA SER A 667 28.18 -8.31 -27.54
C SER A 667 26.76 -7.92 -27.10
N THR A 668 25.77 -8.59 -27.70
CA THR A 668 24.34 -8.55 -27.32
C THR A 668 24.06 -8.80 -25.83
N ASP A 669 24.92 -9.59 -25.16
CA ASP A 669 24.75 -9.96 -23.75
C ASP A 669 25.09 -8.82 -22.77
N GLN A 670 25.87 -7.81 -23.20
CA GLN A 670 26.34 -6.75 -22.30
C GLN A 670 25.27 -5.70 -21.98
N ALA A 671 24.42 -5.32 -22.94
CA ALA A 671 23.43 -4.25 -22.74
C ALA A 671 22.20 -4.72 -21.96
N GLU A 672 21.72 -5.93 -22.26
CA GLU A 672 20.62 -6.55 -21.51
C GLU A 672 21.06 -6.87 -20.07
N GLY A 673 22.22 -7.51 -19.90
CA GLY A 673 22.79 -7.78 -18.58
C GLY A 673 23.07 -6.50 -17.79
N TYR A 674 23.49 -5.41 -18.46
CA TYR A 674 23.66 -4.10 -17.83
C TYR A 674 22.35 -3.58 -17.24
N PHE A 675 21.28 -3.46 -18.04
CA PHE A 675 20.02 -2.88 -17.56
C PHE A 675 19.28 -3.78 -16.57
N ALA A 676 19.40 -5.10 -16.69
CA ALA A 676 18.94 -6.03 -15.67
C ALA A 676 19.66 -5.76 -14.34
N LYS A 677 20.99 -5.59 -14.35
CA LYS A 677 21.76 -5.30 -13.15
C LYS A 677 21.40 -3.95 -12.55
N VAL A 678 21.23 -2.94 -13.40
CA VAL A 678 20.76 -1.62 -12.97
C VAL A 678 19.39 -1.73 -12.29
N ALA A 679 18.47 -2.51 -12.85
CA ALA A 679 17.15 -2.70 -12.27
C ALA A 679 17.22 -3.33 -10.88
N LEU A 680 18.08 -4.32 -10.69
CA LEU A 680 18.32 -4.91 -9.37
C LEU A 680 18.86 -3.87 -8.37
N ASP A 681 19.90 -3.12 -8.73
CA ASP A 681 20.51 -2.10 -7.86
C ASP A 681 19.53 -0.95 -7.55
N VAL A 682 18.63 -0.65 -8.48
CA VAL A 682 17.57 0.34 -8.31
C VAL A 682 16.49 -0.18 -7.37
N VAL A 683 16.06 -1.43 -7.51
CA VAL A 683 15.09 -2.08 -6.62
C VAL A 683 15.66 -2.20 -5.21
N ASP A 684 16.89 -2.69 -5.06
CA ASP A 684 17.61 -2.77 -3.77
C ASP A 684 17.71 -1.39 -3.11
N GLY A 685 18.14 -0.37 -3.85
CA GLY A 685 18.27 0.99 -3.33
C GLY A 685 16.94 1.68 -3.00
N VAL A 686 15.81 1.19 -3.54
CA VAL A 686 14.47 1.76 -3.32
C VAL A 686 13.69 0.97 -2.27
N CYS A 687 13.94 -0.33 -2.12
CA CYS A 687 13.39 -1.19 -1.09
C CYS A 687 14.17 -0.96 0.23
N PRO A 688 13.67 -0.17 1.20
CA PRO A 688 14.52 0.26 2.31
C PRO A 688 14.45 -0.73 3.47
N GLN A 689 15.60 -0.95 4.11
CA GLN A 689 15.72 -1.82 5.28
C GLN A 689 14.97 -1.34 6.54
N GLU A 690 14.41 -0.11 6.61
CA GLU A 690 13.70 0.34 7.83
C GLU A 690 12.46 1.26 7.70
N LYS A 691 12.19 1.94 6.57
CA LYS A 691 11.03 2.88 6.51
C LYS A 691 9.70 2.25 6.09
N TRP A 692 9.67 0.93 5.86
CA TRP A 692 8.59 0.25 5.12
C TRP A 692 7.94 -0.83 6.00
N TYR A 693 7.18 -0.38 7.01
CA TYR A 693 6.36 -1.23 7.89
C TYR A 693 4.94 -1.47 7.36
N GLY A 694 4.64 -1.13 6.09
CA GLY A 694 3.35 -1.40 5.45
C GLY A 694 3.36 -2.71 4.64
N ASN A 695 2.29 -3.50 4.75
CA ASN A 695 2.14 -4.77 4.00
C ASN A 695 2.13 -4.56 2.47
N GLN A 696 1.51 -3.48 1.98
CA GLN A 696 1.42 -3.16 0.54
C GLN A 696 2.80 -2.95 -0.09
N THR A 697 3.64 -2.16 0.58
CA THR A 697 5.00 -1.84 0.16
C THR A 697 5.95 -3.04 0.13
N ARG A 698 5.66 -4.09 0.92
CA ARG A 698 6.45 -5.35 0.95
C ARG A 698 6.11 -6.25 -0.24
N GLY A 699 4.83 -6.33 -0.61
CA GLY A 699 4.38 -7.06 -1.80
C GLY A 699 4.92 -6.47 -3.10
N ASP A 700 5.02 -5.14 -3.19
CA ASP A 700 5.57 -4.47 -4.39
C ASP A 700 7.05 -4.81 -4.63
N CYS A 701 7.89 -4.78 -3.59
CA CYS A 701 9.31 -5.16 -3.69
C CYS A 701 9.49 -6.63 -4.12
N GLU A 702 8.68 -7.53 -3.57
CA GLU A 702 8.68 -8.94 -3.96
C GLU A 702 8.29 -9.15 -5.43
N ARG A 703 7.26 -8.44 -5.92
CA ARG A 703 6.87 -8.47 -7.35
C ARG A 703 8.01 -8.00 -8.26
N TYR A 704 8.69 -6.90 -7.90
CA TYR A 704 9.82 -6.39 -8.68
C TYR A 704 10.98 -7.38 -8.73
N LEU A 705 11.41 -7.90 -7.58
CA LEU A 705 12.50 -8.87 -7.49
C LEU A 705 12.17 -10.19 -8.22
N ALA A 706 10.95 -10.70 -8.09
CA ALA A 706 10.49 -11.90 -8.78
C ALA A 706 10.48 -11.72 -10.31
N HIS A 707 10.09 -10.53 -10.80
CA HIS A 707 10.17 -10.22 -12.23
C HIS A 707 11.63 -10.13 -12.70
N THR A 708 12.51 -9.47 -11.95
CA THR A 708 13.94 -9.38 -12.30
C THR A 708 14.61 -10.75 -12.33
N LEU A 709 14.26 -11.67 -11.41
CA LEU A 709 14.78 -13.03 -11.35
C LEU A 709 14.50 -13.83 -12.65
N ARG A 710 13.34 -13.63 -13.29
CA ARG A 710 12.99 -14.30 -14.57
C ARG A 710 13.89 -13.90 -15.73
N HIS A 711 14.70 -12.86 -15.58
CA HIS A 711 15.48 -12.26 -16.65
C HIS A 711 17.00 -12.25 -16.39
N GLY A 712 17.49 -13.22 -15.60
CA GLY A 712 18.89 -13.64 -15.69
C GLY A 712 19.86 -13.06 -14.66
N ILE A 713 19.39 -12.66 -13.48
CA ILE A 713 20.26 -12.33 -12.35
C ILE A 713 19.88 -13.23 -11.19
N THR A 714 20.66 -14.26 -10.92
CA THR A 714 20.23 -15.36 -10.05
C THR A 714 20.61 -15.12 -8.60
N LEU A 715 21.89 -15.00 -8.26
CA LEU A 715 22.33 -15.06 -6.87
C LEU A 715 21.88 -13.84 -6.03
N GLU A 716 22.17 -12.63 -6.50
CA GLU A 716 21.87 -11.39 -5.76
C GLU A 716 20.35 -11.13 -5.68
N CYS A 717 19.59 -11.43 -6.74
CA CYS A 717 18.13 -11.34 -6.70
C CYS A 717 17.53 -12.36 -5.74
N LYS A 718 17.99 -13.63 -5.77
CA LYS A 718 17.52 -14.68 -4.87
C LYS A 718 17.82 -14.31 -3.41
N ARG A 719 19.00 -13.74 -3.14
CA ARG A 719 19.37 -13.19 -1.82
C ARG A 719 18.41 -12.10 -1.35
N LEU A 720 18.20 -11.07 -2.17
CA LEU A 720 17.33 -9.94 -1.83
C LEU A 720 15.87 -10.36 -1.65
N LEU A 721 15.38 -11.27 -2.50
CA LEU A 721 14.04 -11.84 -2.38
C LEU A 721 13.89 -12.63 -1.07
N ALA A 722 14.87 -13.45 -0.72
CA ALA A 722 14.90 -14.18 0.54
C ALA A 722 14.93 -13.22 1.76
N GLU A 723 15.72 -12.14 1.69
CA GLU A 723 15.78 -11.11 2.73
C GLU A 723 14.40 -10.46 2.97
N VAL A 724 13.63 -10.25 1.90
CA VAL A 724 12.25 -9.75 1.96
C VAL A 724 11.31 -10.80 2.55
N GLN A 725 11.41 -12.06 2.13
CA GLN A 725 10.58 -13.18 2.64
C GLN A 725 10.79 -13.43 4.14
N ILE A 726 12.04 -13.38 4.62
CA ILE A 726 12.36 -13.50 6.06
C ILE A 726 11.65 -12.40 6.85
N ARG A 727 11.70 -11.14 6.37
CA ARG A 727 10.97 -10.03 7.02
C ARG A 727 9.46 -10.17 6.99
N GLN A 728 8.92 -10.91 6.03
CA GLN A 728 7.49 -11.23 5.92
C GLN A 728 7.06 -12.45 6.75
N ARG A 729 7.94 -12.97 7.62
CA ARG A 729 7.71 -14.21 8.40
C ARG A 729 7.47 -15.45 7.53
N ARG A 730 8.11 -15.50 6.36
CA ARG A 730 8.16 -16.68 5.46
C ARG A 730 9.60 -17.22 5.34
N PRO A 731 10.25 -17.66 6.43
CA PRO A 731 11.64 -18.10 6.39
C PRO A 731 11.86 -19.43 5.67
N GLU A 732 10.82 -20.28 5.52
CA GLU A 732 10.92 -21.55 4.79
C GLU A 732 11.12 -21.35 3.28
N GLU A 733 10.32 -20.47 2.67
CA GLU A 733 10.47 -20.07 1.26
C GLU A 733 11.85 -19.45 1.00
N ALA A 734 12.31 -18.61 1.93
CA ALA A 734 13.63 -17.97 1.85
C ALA A 734 14.76 -18.99 1.93
N LYS A 735 14.68 -19.96 2.83
CA LYS A 735 15.67 -21.04 2.99
C LYS A 735 15.77 -21.86 1.70
N GLN A 736 14.65 -22.31 1.14
CA GLN A 736 14.65 -23.07 -0.11
C GLN A 736 15.31 -22.27 -1.25
N LEU A 737 14.90 -21.01 -1.41
CA LEU A 737 15.42 -20.14 -2.46
C LEU A 737 16.94 -19.91 -2.34
N LEU A 738 17.44 -19.72 -1.12
CA LEU A 738 18.86 -19.51 -0.83
C LEU A 738 19.70 -20.77 -1.02
N MET A 739 19.17 -21.94 -0.65
CA MET A 739 19.85 -23.22 -0.90
C MET A 739 20.02 -23.46 -2.40
N GLU A 740 18.96 -23.27 -3.19
CA GLU A 740 19.03 -23.35 -4.65
C GLU A 740 20.02 -22.34 -5.24
N ALA A 741 20.06 -21.11 -4.70
CA ALA A 741 20.99 -20.08 -5.13
C ALA A 741 22.46 -20.45 -4.86
N LEU A 742 22.74 -20.99 -3.67
CA LEU A 742 24.08 -21.41 -3.26
C LEU A 742 24.56 -22.62 -4.09
N ASP A 743 23.70 -23.59 -4.37
CA ASP A 743 24.05 -24.76 -5.19
C ASP A 743 24.39 -24.39 -6.64
N GLU A 744 23.73 -23.35 -7.19
CA GLU A 744 24.09 -22.78 -8.48
C GLU A 744 25.40 -21.98 -8.41
N ALA A 745 25.56 -21.14 -7.39
CA ALA A 745 26.70 -20.25 -7.24
C ALA A 745 28.02 -21.01 -7.05
N ARG A 746 28.01 -22.07 -6.25
CA ARG A 746 29.18 -22.94 -5.97
C ARG A 746 29.77 -23.62 -7.19
N LYS A 747 29.04 -23.67 -8.31
CA LYS A 747 29.56 -24.22 -9.58
C LYS A 747 30.55 -23.28 -10.26
N PHE A 748 30.52 -22.00 -9.94
CA PHE A 748 31.26 -20.95 -10.67
C PHE A 748 32.01 -19.98 -9.76
N LEU A 749 31.69 -19.93 -8.47
CA LEU A 749 32.28 -19.03 -7.48
C LEU A 749 32.91 -19.84 -6.35
N ASP A 750 34.06 -19.39 -5.87
CA ASP A 750 34.75 -19.97 -4.71
C ASP A 750 33.94 -19.74 -3.42
N GLU A 751 34.06 -20.64 -2.44
CA GLU A 751 33.32 -20.57 -1.16
C GLU A 751 33.59 -19.29 -0.34
N ASP A 752 34.68 -18.58 -0.62
CA ASP A 752 35.03 -17.31 0.03
C ASP A 752 34.54 -16.07 -0.76
N HIS A 753 33.85 -16.26 -1.89
CA HIS A 753 33.31 -15.16 -2.70
C HIS A 753 32.22 -14.39 -1.94
N GLU A 754 32.25 -13.05 -1.96
CA GLU A 754 31.38 -12.21 -1.11
C GLU A 754 29.88 -12.48 -1.32
N SER A 755 29.45 -12.69 -2.57
CA SER A 755 28.05 -13.04 -2.86
C SER A 755 27.61 -14.38 -2.25
N ILE A 756 28.51 -15.36 -2.12
CA ILE A 756 28.23 -16.61 -1.40
C ILE A 756 28.13 -16.33 0.11
N LEU A 757 29.05 -15.53 0.65
CA LEU A 757 29.04 -15.14 2.06
C LEU A 757 27.77 -14.37 2.44
N ASP A 758 27.28 -13.49 1.57
CA ASP A 758 26.03 -12.76 1.75
C ASP A 758 24.80 -13.68 1.68
N CYS A 759 24.79 -14.68 0.79
CA CYS A 759 23.74 -15.70 0.78
C CYS A 759 23.77 -16.59 2.04
N ILE A 760 24.95 -16.97 2.53
CA ILE A 760 25.10 -17.71 3.79
C ILE A 760 24.59 -16.88 4.97
N ASN A 761 24.86 -15.57 4.99
CA ASN A 761 24.34 -14.67 6.01
C ASN A 761 22.81 -14.66 6.06
N GLU A 762 22.15 -14.55 4.91
CA GLU A 762 20.68 -14.60 4.85
C GLU A 762 20.12 -16.00 5.14
N LEU A 763 20.85 -17.06 4.78
CA LEU A 763 20.45 -18.43 5.10
C LEU A 763 20.49 -18.68 6.62
N ALA A 764 21.52 -18.16 7.30
CA ALA A 764 21.60 -18.21 8.76
C ALA A 764 20.42 -17.46 9.42
N ARG A 765 19.99 -16.32 8.85
CA ARG A 765 18.80 -15.59 9.33
C ARG A 765 17.50 -16.36 9.09
N ALA A 766 17.40 -17.09 7.97
CA ALA A 766 16.27 -17.98 7.71
C ALA A 766 16.20 -19.12 8.74
N HIS A 767 17.32 -19.78 9.03
CA HIS A 767 17.42 -20.80 10.09
C HIS A 767 17.03 -20.25 11.47
N MET A 768 17.49 -19.05 11.83
CA MET A 768 17.06 -18.38 13.07
C MET A 768 15.55 -18.11 13.09
N GLY A 769 14.96 -17.68 11.97
CA GLY A 769 13.51 -17.48 11.85
C GLY A 769 12.69 -18.76 11.99
N LEU A 770 13.25 -19.91 11.62
CA LEU A 770 12.68 -21.25 11.80
C LEU A 770 12.96 -21.85 13.18
N LYS A 771 13.73 -21.16 14.04
CA LYS A 771 14.25 -21.66 15.32
C LYS A 771 15.17 -22.88 15.19
N GLU A 772 15.78 -23.06 14.03
CA GLU A 772 16.80 -24.09 13.75
C GLU A 772 18.18 -23.58 14.21
N TYR A 773 18.31 -23.26 15.50
CA TYR A 773 19.50 -22.58 16.04
C TYR A 773 20.79 -23.41 15.90
N ASP A 774 20.69 -24.74 15.90
CA ASP A 774 21.84 -25.64 15.69
C ASP A 774 22.45 -25.52 14.29
N GLU A 775 21.63 -25.31 13.26
CA GLU A 775 22.13 -25.09 11.90
C GLU A 775 22.74 -23.69 11.76
N ALA A 776 22.13 -22.68 12.41
CA ALA A 776 22.69 -21.33 12.45
C ALA A 776 24.06 -21.30 13.18
N ASP A 777 24.23 -22.08 14.26
CA ASP A 777 25.49 -22.20 15.02
C ASP A 777 26.63 -22.86 14.23
N LYS A 778 26.31 -23.68 13.21
CA LYS A 778 27.31 -24.21 12.26
C LYS A 778 27.75 -23.16 11.24
N LEU A 779 26.85 -22.26 10.82
CA LEU A 779 27.07 -21.31 9.73
C LEU A 779 27.70 -20.00 10.19
N ILE A 780 27.15 -19.37 11.24
CA ILE A 780 27.52 -18.00 11.64
C ILE A 780 28.99 -17.88 12.09
N PRO A 781 29.54 -18.75 12.94
CA PRO A 781 30.96 -18.67 13.34
C PRO A 781 31.92 -18.89 12.17
N ARG A 782 31.58 -19.78 11.23
CA ARG A 782 32.38 -20.01 10.01
C ARG A 782 32.39 -18.78 9.11
N LEU A 783 31.21 -18.21 8.86
CA LEU A 783 31.06 -16.97 8.10
C LEU A 783 31.84 -15.82 8.74
N LEU A 784 31.76 -15.69 10.07
CA LEU A 784 32.47 -14.66 10.81
C LEU A 784 33.99 -14.79 10.61
N LYS A 785 34.52 -15.99 10.78
CA LYS A 785 35.95 -16.28 10.59
C LYS A 785 36.40 -15.97 9.16
N GLN A 786 35.65 -16.42 8.14
CA GLN A 786 35.97 -16.15 6.74
C GLN A 786 36.02 -14.64 6.44
N ARG A 787 35.05 -13.86 6.93
CA ARG A 787 35.05 -12.40 6.76
C ARG A 787 36.15 -11.70 7.55
N GLN A 788 36.48 -12.18 8.74
CA GLN A 788 37.61 -11.69 9.54
C GLN A 788 38.94 -11.92 8.82
N ASP A 789 39.16 -13.12 8.29
CA ASP A 789 40.40 -13.48 7.57
C ASP A 789 40.56 -12.64 6.29
N LYS A 790 39.46 -12.33 5.59
CA LYS A 790 39.47 -11.62 4.30
C LYS A 790 39.50 -10.11 4.41
N TYR A 791 38.68 -9.53 5.29
CA TYR A 791 38.46 -8.08 5.37
C TYR A 791 38.93 -7.47 6.70
N GLY A 792 39.36 -8.30 7.64
CA GLY A 792 39.68 -7.90 9.00
C GLY A 792 38.46 -7.85 9.91
N GLN A 793 38.72 -7.87 11.21
CA GLN A 793 37.71 -7.86 12.28
C GLN A 793 36.78 -6.63 12.24
N ASN A 794 37.27 -5.53 11.67
CA ASN A 794 36.65 -4.21 11.75
C ASN A 794 35.92 -3.79 10.45
N ALA A 795 35.84 -4.65 9.44
CA ALA A 795 35.16 -4.33 8.19
C ALA A 795 33.62 -4.28 8.38
N PRO A 796 32.90 -3.34 7.72
CA PRO A 796 31.45 -3.16 7.90
C PRO A 796 30.63 -4.45 7.78
N ASN A 797 30.94 -5.29 6.79
CA ASN A 797 30.23 -6.55 6.54
C ASN A 797 30.53 -7.61 7.63
N THR A 798 31.69 -7.54 8.28
CA THR A 798 32.07 -8.40 9.43
C THR A 798 31.34 -7.97 10.71
N LEU A 799 31.13 -6.65 10.90
CA LEU A 799 30.41 -6.12 12.08
C LEU A 799 28.93 -6.56 12.14
N GLY A 800 28.31 -6.79 10.97
CA GLY A 800 26.96 -7.33 10.88
C GLY A 800 26.86 -8.77 11.39
N VAL A 801 27.87 -9.60 11.08
CA VAL A 801 27.91 -11.01 11.48
C VAL A 801 28.14 -11.18 12.99
N HIS A 802 28.92 -10.30 13.63
CA HIS A 802 29.04 -10.32 15.09
C HIS A 802 27.70 -10.04 15.79
N ASN A 803 26.88 -9.11 15.27
CA ASN A 803 25.53 -8.88 15.79
C ASN A 803 24.63 -10.11 15.58
N LEU A 804 24.74 -10.78 14.43
CA LEU A 804 23.98 -12.00 14.15
C LEU A 804 24.37 -13.13 15.11
N LEU A 805 25.67 -13.28 15.42
CA LEU A 805 26.18 -14.23 16.39
C LEU A 805 25.68 -13.93 17.81
N GLY A 806 25.69 -12.66 18.22
CA GLY A 806 25.12 -12.25 19.51
C GLY A 806 23.63 -12.58 19.61
N ASN A 807 22.86 -12.38 18.54
CA ASN A 807 21.45 -12.76 18.54
C ASN A 807 21.25 -14.28 18.63
N LEU A 808 22.07 -15.07 17.94
CA LEU A 808 22.02 -16.53 18.05
C LEU A 808 22.26 -16.99 19.49
N TYR A 809 23.30 -16.47 20.14
CA TYR A 809 23.61 -16.82 21.54
C TYR A 809 22.51 -16.36 22.50
N TYR A 810 21.90 -15.20 22.26
CA TYR A 810 20.75 -14.73 23.04
C TYR A 810 19.57 -15.70 22.95
N GLU A 811 19.20 -16.13 21.74
CA GLU A 811 18.11 -17.08 21.50
C GLU A 811 18.38 -18.46 22.10
N GLN A 812 19.66 -18.83 22.25
CA GLN A 812 20.10 -20.06 22.94
C GLN A 812 20.22 -19.90 24.46
N GLY A 813 19.97 -18.71 25.03
CA GLY A 813 20.11 -18.42 26.47
C GLY A 813 21.57 -18.31 26.96
N ARG A 814 22.54 -18.22 26.04
CA ARG A 814 23.99 -18.14 26.32
C ARG A 814 24.42 -16.70 26.58
N HIS A 815 23.84 -16.05 27.59
CA HIS A 815 23.95 -14.61 27.81
C HIS A 815 25.39 -14.12 28.05
N ASP A 816 26.24 -14.90 28.73
CA ASP A 816 27.66 -14.55 28.94
C ASP A 816 28.42 -14.42 27.63
N GLU A 817 28.16 -15.30 26.67
CA GLU A 817 28.80 -15.28 25.35
C GLU A 817 28.30 -14.11 24.50
N VAL A 818 27.04 -13.71 24.67
CA VAL A 818 26.54 -12.48 24.04
C VAL A 818 27.33 -11.26 24.52
N VAL A 819 27.57 -11.16 25.83
CA VAL A 819 28.34 -10.04 26.40
C VAL A 819 29.78 -10.05 25.88
N GLN A 820 30.43 -11.21 25.81
CA GLN A 820 31.79 -11.35 25.27
C GLN A 820 31.90 -10.91 23.81
N VAL A 821 30.88 -11.19 22.99
CA VAL A 821 30.88 -10.83 21.56
C VAL A 821 30.46 -9.38 21.32
N LEU A 822 29.40 -8.91 21.97
CA LEU A 822 28.79 -7.61 21.67
C LEU A 822 29.43 -6.42 22.41
N SER A 823 30.06 -6.62 23.58
CA SER A 823 30.73 -5.53 24.31
C SER A 823 31.89 -4.91 23.52
N PRO A 824 32.92 -5.67 23.05
CA PRO A 824 34.00 -5.08 22.26
C PRO A 824 33.51 -4.53 20.92
N LEU A 825 32.45 -5.11 20.35
CA LEU A 825 31.84 -4.63 19.12
C LEU A 825 31.16 -3.27 19.31
N LEU A 826 30.46 -3.08 20.43
CA LEU A 826 29.80 -1.82 20.76
C LEU A 826 30.84 -0.71 20.90
N ASP A 827 31.90 -0.93 21.67
CA ASP A 827 32.97 0.06 21.86
C ASP A 827 33.64 0.45 20.54
N PHE A 828 33.89 -0.52 19.66
CA PHE A 828 34.42 -0.26 18.33
C PHE A 828 33.44 0.56 17.46
N LYS A 829 32.15 0.19 17.43
CA LYS A 829 31.14 0.91 16.64
C LYS A 829 30.92 2.34 17.13
N ARG A 830 30.99 2.58 18.45
CA ARG A 830 30.95 3.93 19.03
C ARG A 830 32.06 4.81 18.47
N GLN A 831 33.30 4.30 18.44
CA GLN A 831 34.45 5.04 17.91
C GLN A 831 34.37 5.27 16.40
N LEU A 832 33.91 4.29 15.63
CA LEU A 832 33.91 4.34 14.16
C LEU A 832 32.71 5.10 13.58
N LEU A 833 31.50 4.80 14.06
CA LEU A 833 30.24 5.24 13.46
C LEU A 833 29.55 6.34 14.28
N GLY A 834 29.95 6.51 15.55
CA GLY A 834 29.30 7.36 16.54
C GLY A 834 28.13 6.66 17.24
N ASP A 835 27.76 7.21 18.40
CA ASP A 835 26.73 6.67 19.29
C ASP A 835 25.32 6.72 18.71
N GLU A 836 25.03 7.71 17.86
CA GLU A 836 23.72 7.90 17.23
C GLU A 836 23.51 7.02 15.98
N ASN A 837 24.52 6.27 15.55
CA ASN A 837 24.40 5.40 14.39
C ASN A 837 23.50 4.20 14.70
N LEU A 838 22.55 3.91 13.81
CA LEU A 838 21.62 2.80 13.95
C LEU A 838 22.31 1.45 14.22
N SER A 839 23.43 1.15 13.55
CA SER A 839 24.15 -0.11 13.76
C SER A 839 24.76 -0.19 15.17
N THR A 840 25.22 0.94 15.71
CA THR A 840 25.69 1.07 17.10
C THR A 840 24.53 0.86 18.07
N LEU A 841 23.40 1.53 17.82
CA LEU A 841 22.18 1.43 18.64
C LEU A 841 21.58 0.01 18.68
N VAL A 842 21.55 -0.71 17.55
CA VAL A 842 21.10 -2.12 17.53
C VAL A 842 22.01 -3.01 18.40
N THR A 843 23.32 -2.79 18.32
CA THR A 843 24.30 -3.55 19.13
C THR A 843 24.12 -3.26 20.61
N MET A 844 23.90 -1.98 20.96
CA MET A 844 23.66 -1.52 22.33
C MET A 844 22.39 -2.14 22.93
N ASN A 845 21.28 -2.12 22.19
CA ASN A 845 20.03 -2.74 22.63
C ASN A 845 20.19 -4.24 22.90
N ASN A 846 20.82 -4.98 21.98
CA ASN A 846 20.96 -6.42 22.12
C ASN A 846 21.91 -6.80 23.26
N LEU A 847 22.96 -5.99 23.50
CA LEU A 847 23.81 -6.14 24.66
C LEU A 847 23.05 -5.86 25.96
N ALA A 848 22.28 -4.78 26.03
CA ALA A 848 21.50 -4.41 27.22
C ALA A 848 20.48 -5.50 27.60
N LEU A 849 19.71 -6.00 26.63
CA LEU A 849 18.76 -7.09 26.84
C LEU A 849 19.43 -8.38 27.36
N SER A 850 20.65 -8.66 26.91
CA SER A 850 21.40 -9.85 27.35
C SER A 850 22.03 -9.66 28.72
N GLN A 851 22.56 -8.46 29.00
CA GLN A 851 23.14 -8.11 30.29
C GLN A 851 22.12 -8.17 31.42
N ARG A 852 20.81 -7.99 31.14
CA ARG A 852 19.75 -8.13 32.16
C ARG A 852 19.79 -9.48 32.88
N TYR A 853 20.27 -10.54 32.23
CA TYR A 853 20.40 -11.88 32.79
C TYR A 853 21.75 -12.16 33.46
N VAL A 854 22.75 -11.28 33.29
CA VAL A 854 24.11 -11.45 33.83
C VAL A 854 24.39 -10.43 34.95
N ARG A 855 24.15 -9.14 34.68
CA ARG A 855 24.34 -8.00 35.59
C ARG A 855 23.24 -6.98 35.36
N LYS A 856 22.24 -6.98 36.26
CA LYS A 856 21.02 -6.16 36.13
C LYS A 856 21.31 -4.67 36.10
N GLU A 857 22.23 -4.21 36.96
CA GLU A 857 22.55 -2.79 37.11
C GLU A 857 23.20 -2.23 35.83
N GLU A 858 24.19 -2.92 35.28
CA GLU A 858 24.85 -2.52 34.02
C GLU A 858 23.88 -2.52 32.83
N ALA A 859 22.92 -3.47 32.81
CA ALA A 859 21.89 -3.54 31.78
C ALA A 859 20.97 -2.31 31.78
N VAL A 860 20.52 -1.89 32.96
CA VAL A 860 19.65 -0.72 33.12
C VAL A 860 20.39 0.55 32.70
N GLU A 861 21.64 0.74 33.11
CA GLU A 861 22.46 1.88 32.68
C GLU A 861 22.61 1.93 31.15
N LEU A 862 22.89 0.79 30.53
CA LEU A 862 23.07 0.69 29.09
C LEU A 862 21.76 0.94 28.33
N MET A 863 20.62 0.48 28.85
CA MET A 863 19.30 0.72 28.27
C MET A 863 18.86 2.20 28.42
N GLN A 864 19.18 2.84 29.54
CA GLN A 864 18.93 4.28 29.75
C GLN A 864 19.73 5.12 28.75
N GLU A 865 20.99 4.74 28.51
CA GLU A 865 21.80 5.34 27.47
C GLU A 865 21.19 5.12 26.07
N TYR A 866 20.76 3.89 25.75
CA TYR A 866 20.11 3.55 24.48
C TYR A 866 18.86 4.40 24.22
N SER A 867 17.96 4.53 25.21
CA SER A 867 16.77 5.38 25.12
C SER A 867 17.15 6.84 24.84
N ARG A 868 18.09 7.41 25.60
CA ARG A 868 18.55 8.80 25.42
C ARG A 868 19.12 9.05 24.02
N LEU A 869 19.87 8.10 23.48
CA LEU A 869 20.40 8.21 22.12
C LEU A 869 19.31 8.03 21.05
N CYS A 870 18.33 7.15 21.27
CA CYS A 870 17.17 6.99 20.37
C CYS A 870 16.33 8.27 20.30
N HIS A 871 16.10 8.93 21.44
CA HIS A 871 15.48 10.24 21.52
C HIS A 871 16.20 11.28 20.66
N LYS A 872 17.53 11.32 20.73
CA LYS A 872 18.36 12.27 19.98
C LYS A 872 18.39 11.97 18.47
N ALA A 873 18.52 10.69 18.11
CA ALA A 873 18.69 10.25 16.72
C ALA A 873 17.37 10.21 15.93
N PHE A 874 16.28 9.78 16.56
CA PHE A 874 15.01 9.48 15.88
C PHE A 874 13.82 10.29 16.39
N GLY A 875 13.95 10.95 17.54
CA GLY A 875 12.85 11.64 18.22
C GLY A 875 11.99 10.71 19.08
N ALA A 876 11.21 11.30 19.98
CA ALA A 876 10.38 10.59 20.97
C ALA A 876 9.26 9.72 20.34
N ASP A 877 8.76 10.10 19.17
CA ASP A 877 7.64 9.37 18.53
C ASP A 877 8.09 8.14 17.72
N HIS A 878 9.40 7.87 17.60
CA HIS A 878 9.92 6.76 16.82
C HIS A 878 9.71 5.41 17.55
N PRO A 879 9.29 4.32 16.87
CA PRO A 879 9.00 3.03 17.51
C PRO A 879 10.14 2.47 18.38
N ARG A 880 11.40 2.64 17.95
CA ARG A 880 12.58 2.22 18.73
C ARG A 880 12.75 3.00 20.04
N THR A 881 12.44 4.30 20.04
CA THR A 881 12.54 5.15 21.23
C THR A 881 11.48 4.72 22.25
N LYS A 882 10.24 4.53 21.79
CA LYS A 882 9.15 4.03 22.64
C LYS A 882 9.43 2.66 23.22
N ALA A 883 9.91 1.72 22.41
CA ALA A 883 10.27 0.38 22.89
C ALA A 883 11.38 0.43 23.95
N ALA A 884 12.36 1.32 23.80
CA ALA A 884 13.41 1.52 24.80
C ALA A 884 12.85 2.05 26.13
N ASP A 885 11.93 3.02 26.07
CA ASP A 885 11.30 3.62 27.24
C ASP A 885 10.39 2.63 27.96
N GLU A 886 9.56 1.90 27.20
CA GLU A 886 8.70 0.83 27.72
C GLU A 886 9.53 -0.26 28.42
N GLN A 887 10.66 -0.65 27.84
CA GLN A 887 11.55 -1.66 28.42
C GLN A 887 12.21 -1.18 29.72
N LEU A 888 12.56 0.11 29.81
CA LEU A 888 13.09 0.72 31.04
C LEU A 888 12.05 0.78 32.14
N GLU A 889 10.83 1.24 31.82
CA GLU A 889 9.72 1.27 32.76
C GLU A 889 9.40 -0.12 33.30
N GLU A 890 9.43 -1.15 32.44
CA GLU A 890 9.25 -2.54 32.86
C GLU A 890 10.33 -3.00 33.85
N TRP A 891 11.61 -2.76 33.56
CA TRP A 891 12.71 -3.15 34.44
C TRP A 891 12.70 -2.41 35.78
N GLU A 892 12.35 -1.13 35.77
CA GLU A 892 12.19 -0.33 37.00
C GLU A 892 11.03 -0.83 37.88
N LEU A 893 9.93 -1.27 37.26
CA LEU A 893 8.79 -1.88 37.96
C LEU A 893 9.11 -3.27 38.53
N GLU A 894 9.91 -4.07 37.82
CA GLU A 894 10.39 -5.36 38.31
C GLU A 894 11.32 -5.21 39.52
N ASP A 895 12.27 -4.29 39.45
CA ASP A 895 13.29 -4.10 40.49
C ASP A 895 12.73 -3.40 41.75
N THR A 896 11.54 -2.80 41.68
CA THR A 896 10.83 -2.19 42.82
C THR A 896 9.85 -3.11 43.52
N ARG A 897 9.54 -4.29 42.98
CA ARG A 897 8.71 -5.29 43.68
C ARG A 897 9.58 -6.04 44.72
N PRO A 898 9.24 -5.99 46.02
CA PRO A 898 9.96 -6.79 47.01
C PRO A 898 9.77 -8.27 46.69
N ASN A 899 10.89 -9.02 46.62
CA ASN A 899 10.89 -10.47 46.42
C ASN A 899 9.95 -11.14 47.45
N LEU A 900 8.85 -11.72 46.97
CA LEU A 900 7.96 -12.60 47.73
C LEU A 900 8.45 -14.04 47.68
#